data_AF-A0A4Y3WP58-F1
#
_entry.id   AF-A0A4Y3WP58-F1
#
_cell.length_a   1.000
_cell.length_b   1.000
_cell.length_c   1.000
_cell.angle_alpha   90.00
_cell.angle_beta   90.00
_cell.angle_gamma   90.00
#
_symmetry.space_group_name_H-M   'P 1'
#
loop_
_entity.id
_entity.type
_entity.pdbx_description
1 polymer ?
#
loop_
_entity_poly.entity_id
_entity_poly.type
_entity_poly.pdbx_seq_one_letter_code
_entity_poly.pdbx_strand_id
1 'polypeptide(L)'
;MSAAARLLADVDRLDPDERLRRVVATARSADAGTRARLLAELGAGDAHAAGLAVTMAVACGDSAHLAAATGSPHPGVRARALRAAALPGAALAAVAAHGSLADRARVAARLRRGGHEDVADALLPAVRERWGDGEAAAVLPGCSPDVVAGALPGLAHAVTSWGALVGRHAEAVAAHARAELAERGPERRRSWWEGSAGLLGALLRRRPDVVLDLAERLLTGPLPPVLLHGLHRLLAVDAGRAAALVRAEPERVGQLATRLPGRSARVRLTALPDAELGALLRESGPDVRLLRTVLHALPPRRREAVYDLAHAGRDRSLDVLSDAELARLPHARRHAEARRMLDLPAVRDDPAATLRVSASLPFVDARPVLEEATRSADAERRAAGYELLVRAGAATGDPGTLTAVLTGLRRVAHEQDPVRARLLAALARVRPALVEAAVLPALDALVTAAVDAGDTSAASRAALHRVAFGLLGHPWPDGSAVAGWALDAIDRLGAWRHDALLGPALRALPRGQERAVVARVLPRLRDALRRGEPTAVLGLATGLGRRARGIPELQELLAEATTVRDDRVQRRAVAAWLDAPGTRLARAEELVARDRSAITLPPVLAVLVRRRPARVLDRAGRRLRGRFGTRGAWWLPELRARDLRRWSPAQIETYRGLLRAALADPGLVRHRRARLAARLAELDPTGVDDLTADPDVLVAEAALTALGRAGAPEEGLARLLPEIGTDRARVALPAAARCARDVAPARLAELLAVPEVPVKVTARKELARWQRVFRPDGALDTLLAAWARPGEHRDVRLAVLSALRPWLADDRVLEVFARAGDGDRHLALAVLAASPARTAPALRARHAGLVRRVVAHPEPDVARAALAAVGDWVPWDPGARDALLTALTDLRGTATWRAAAATALRPDVWTVLPDLVPVAVATLHAAAPVPGPAPGARRDRPAGQRLARIVDGLAAQGTVARRTPGPVREVAALLAADPETVPAAARLLAVLVGPGPGLVPDLVALAGLVADRPVAALAAGPGIDTTGWEPADAAAGVDAAAAVDGPGAGLLAVALVAAVGPATGWAAGWLRRLDALRAHPDPDVGAAANGVVTAPE
;
A
#
# COMPACT_ATOMS: atom_id res chain seq x y z
N MET A 1 29.53 52.85 8.59
CA MET A 1 29.22 51.40 8.48
C MET A 1 28.14 51.06 9.51
N SER A 2 27.00 50.52 9.09
CA SER A 2 25.85 50.26 9.99
C SER A 2 26.16 49.16 11.02
N ALA A 3 25.31 49.01 12.04
CA ALA A 3 25.48 47.96 13.05
C ALA A 3 25.31 46.56 12.42
N ALA A 4 24.37 46.42 11.48
CA ALA A 4 24.19 45.19 10.71
C ALA A 4 25.40 44.87 9.83
N ALA A 5 25.98 45.87 9.15
CA ALA A 5 27.16 45.67 8.31
C ALA A 5 28.37 45.19 9.13
N ARG A 6 28.56 45.72 10.35
CA ARG A 6 29.60 45.24 11.28
C ARG A 6 29.36 43.79 11.71
N LEU A 7 28.13 43.45 12.07
CA LEU A 7 27.79 42.07 12.47
C LEU A 7 27.99 41.10 11.30
N LEU A 8 27.55 41.45 10.09
CA LEU A 8 27.75 40.62 8.91
C LEU A 8 29.24 40.41 8.63
N ALA A 9 30.07 41.46 8.69
CA ALA A 9 31.51 41.35 8.51
C ALA A 9 32.19 40.46 9.59
N ASP A 10 31.75 40.54 10.85
CA ASP A 10 32.23 39.69 11.96
C ASP A 10 31.92 38.21 11.69
N VAL A 11 30.68 37.91 11.29
CA VAL A 11 30.21 36.52 11.19
C VAL A 11 30.43 35.85 9.84
N ASP A 12 30.77 36.61 8.79
CA ASP A 12 30.99 36.08 7.44
C ASP A 12 32.18 35.11 7.41
N ARG A 13 33.22 35.41 8.21
CA ARG A 13 34.44 34.60 8.36
C ARG A 13 34.26 33.33 9.20
N LEU A 14 33.16 33.22 9.96
CA LEU A 14 32.90 32.08 10.84
C LEU A 14 32.27 30.92 10.08
N ASP A 15 32.51 29.70 10.58
CA ASP A 15 31.82 28.52 10.07
C ASP A 15 30.31 28.53 10.42
N PRO A 16 29.45 27.84 9.65
CA PRO A 16 27.99 27.92 9.79
C PRO A 16 27.43 27.77 11.21
N ASP A 17 27.96 26.83 12.01
CA ASP A 17 27.47 26.58 13.37
C ASP A 17 28.01 27.62 14.38
N GLU A 18 29.18 28.22 14.13
CA GLU A 18 29.74 29.32 14.92
C GLU A 18 29.05 30.64 14.62
N ARG A 19 28.82 30.93 13.34
CA ARG A 19 28.03 32.07 12.87
C ARG A 19 26.66 32.14 13.53
N LEU A 20 25.90 31.04 13.52
CA LEU A 20 24.57 31.01 14.14
C LEU A 20 24.65 31.22 15.67
N ARG A 21 25.64 30.62 16.34
CA ARG A 21 25.87 30.85 17.78
C ARG A 21 26.19 32.31 18.07
N ARG A 22 27.06 32.93 17.28
CA ARG A 22 27.43 34.35 17.41
C ARG A 22 26.24 35.26 17.18
N VAL A 23 25.46 35.05 16.12
CA VAL A 23 24.24 35.83 15.81
C VAL A 23 23.22 35.74 16.96
N VAL A 24 22.99 34.54 17.49
CA VAL A 24 22.06 34.34 18.63
C VAL A 24 22.61 35.00 19.90
N ALA A 25 23.91 34.89 20.17
CA ALA A 25 24.53 35.53 21.34
C ALA A 25 24.41 37.05 21.26
N THR A 26 24.72 37.66 20.10
CA THR A 26 24.61 39.10 19.88
C THR A 26 23.17 39.59 20.05
N ALA A 27 22.18 38.83 19.55
CA ALA A 27 20.77 39.19 19.72
C ALA A 27 20.35 39.23 21.20
N ARG A 28 20.80 38.24 21.98
CA ARG A 28 20.47 38.12 23.42
C ARG A 28 21.19 39.14 24.29
N SER A 29 22.39 39.59 23.91
CA SER A 29 23.17 40.57 24.67
C SER A 29 22.86 42.02 24.32
N ALA A 30 22.24 42.30 23.17
CA ALA A 30 21.88 43.66 22.75
C ALA A 30 20.67 44.20 23.53
N ASP A 31 20.69 45.48 23.90
CA ASP A 31 19.54 46.21 24.43
C ASP A 31 18.40 46.29 23.38
N ALA A 32 17.19 46.63 23.81
CA ALA A 32 16.00 46.62 22.96
C ALA A 32 16.12 47.57 21.75
N GLY A 33 16.70 48.77 21.93
CA GLY A 33 16.82 49.77 20.86
C GLY A 33 17.85 49.37 19.81
N THR A 34 19.02 48.89 20.25
CA THR A 34 20.06 48.35 19.36
C THR A 34 19.56 47.12 18.61
N ARG A 35 18.84 46.23 19.30
CA ARG A 35 18.27 45.02 18.68
C ARG A 35 17.25 45.35 17.61
N ALA A 36 16.31 46.25 17.88
CA ALA A 36 15.31 46.68 16.91
C ALA A 36 15.96 47.25 15.64
N ARG A 37 16.99 48.09 15.81
CA ARG A 37 17.77 48.64 14.69
C ARG A 37 18.48 47.55 13.88
N LEU A 38 19.14 46.60 14.55
CA LEU A 38 19.81 45.47 13.90
C LEU A 38 18.82 44.61 13.10
N LEU A 39 17.66 44.30 13.67
CA LEU A 39 16.63 43.52 12.98
C LEU A 39 16.09 44.25 11.75
N ALA A 40 15.83 45.55 11.84
CA ALA A 40 15.37 46.36 10.72
C ALA A 40 16.42 46.42 9.60
N GLU A 41 17.67 46.76 9.93
CA GLU A 41 18.78 46.84 8.97
C GLU A 41 19.06 45.50 8.28
N LEU A 42 19.09 44.39 9.04
CA LEU A 42 19.30 43.06 8.47
C LEU A 42 18.10 42.58 7.65
N GLY A 43 16.88 42.91 8.08
CA GLY A 43 15.64 42.55 7.41
C GLY A 43 15.47 43.21 6.04
N ALA A 44 16.01 44.43 5.86
CA ALA A 44 16.04 45.14 4.59
C ALA A 44 17.18 44.67 3.65
N GLY A 45 18.08 43.80 4.11
CA GLY A 45 19.17 43.26 3.33
C GLY A 45 18.75 42.11 2.40
N ASP A 46 19.74 41.36 1.91
CA ASP A 46 19.52 40.19 1.08
C ASP A 46 18.86 39.01 1.83
N ALA A 47 18.52 37.94 1.10
CA ALA A 47 17.91 36.74 1.68
C ALA A 47 18.72 36.08 2.81
N HIS A 48 20.05 36.28 2.85
CA HIS A 48 20.90 35.77 3.91
C HIS A 48 20.77 36.65 5.17
N ALA A 49 20.94 37.96 5.03
CA ALA A 49 20.81 38.93 6.11
C ALA A 49 19.41 38.87 6.74
N ALA A 50 18.36 38.87 5.93
CA ALA A 50 16.97 38.73 6.41
C ALA A 50 16.73 37.38 7.10
N GLY A 51 17.38 36.30 6.63
CA GLY A 51 17.34 35.00 7.29
C GLY A 51 18.01 34.98 8.67
N LEU A 52 19.11 35.74 8.84
CA LEU A 52 19.74 35.94 10.14
C LEU A 52 18.88 36.82 11.05
N ALA A 53 18.24 37.86 10.53
CA ALA A 53 17.29 38.70 11.27
C ALA A 53 16.15 37.86 11.86
N VAL A 54 15.53 36.97 11.08
CA VAL A 54 14.51 36.03 11.57
C VAL A 54 15.10 35.11 12.65
N THR A 55 16.35 34.65 12.51
CA THR A 55 16.99 33.81 13.54
C THR A 55 17.18 34.56 14.86
N MET A 56 17.58 35.84 14.79
CA MET A 56 17.70 36.72 15.96
C MET A 56 16.33 36.98 16.59
N ALA A 57 15.32 37.29 15.78
CA ALA A 57 13.96 37.53 16.25
C ALA A 57 13.37 36.29 16.96
N VAL A 58 13.59 35.07 16.42
CA VAL A 58 13.21 33.82 17.09
C VAL A 58 13.94 33.65 18.42
N ALA A 59 15.24 33.96 18.49
CA ALA A 59 16.03 33.79 19.70
C ALA A 59 15.63 34.75 20.84
N CYS A 60 15.05 35.90 20.50
CA CYS A 60 14.64 36.95 21.43
C CYS A 60 13.12 37.08 21.60
N GLY A 61 12.32 36.30 20.86
CA GLY A 61 10.86 36.37 20.92
C GLY A 61 10.25 37.63 20.30
N ASP A 62 10.93 38.29 19.35
CA ASP A 62 10.43 39.51 18.70
C ASP A 62 9.32 39.19 17.69
N SER A 63 8.07 39.26 18.15
CA SER A 63 6.89 38.92 17.36
C SER A 63 6.60 39.92 16.25
N ALA A 64 6.95 41.19 16.42
CA ALA A 64 6.71 42.25 15.43
C ALA A 64 7.59 42.06 14.19
N HIS A 65 8.88 41.79 14.39
CA HIS A 65 9.78 41.49 13.28
C HIS A 65 9.41 40.18 12.58
N LEU A 66 8.98 39.16 13.32
CA LEU A 66 8.50 37.90 12.74
C LEU A 66 7.25 38.11 11.86
N ALA A 67 6.32 38.97 12.28
CA ALA A 67 5.16 39.34 11.49
C ALA A 67 5.55 40.10 10.21
N ALA A 68 6.47 41.09 10.31
CA ALA A 68 6.97 41.78 9.12
C ALA A 68 7.67 40.81 8.13
N ALA A 69 8.44 39.85 8.65
CA ALA A 69 9.15 38.86 7.84
C ALA A 69 8.24 37.92 7.05
N THR A 70 6.95 37.79 7.39
CA THR A 70 5.99 37.03 6.55
C THR A 70 5.66 37.74 5.24
N GLY A 71 5.94 39.04 5.11
CA GLY A 71 5.82 39.80 3.86
C GLY A 71 7.10 39.85 3.02
N SER A 72 8.17 39.15 3.43
CA SER A 72 9.45 39.20 2.71
C SER A 72 9.33 38.68 1.26
N PRO A 73 9.99 39.31 0.27
CA PRO A 73 10.03 38.80 -1.10
C PRO A 73 10.69 37.42 -1.19
N HIS A 74 11.53 37.05 -0.21
CA HIS A 74 12.26 35.79 -0.19
C HIS A 74 11.48 34.65 0.49
N PRO A 75 11.06 33.59 -0.24
CA PRO A 75 10.24 32.50 0.32
C PRO A 75 10.93 31.75 1.47
N GLY A 76 12.26 31.68 1.44
CA GLY A 76 13.06 31.06 2.51
C GLY A 76 12.98 31.83 3.84
N VAL A 77 12.81 33.15 3.81
CA VAL A 77 12.63 34.01 4.98
C VAL A 77 11.22 33.83 5.54
N ARG A 78 10.20 33.97 4.69
CA ARG A 78 8.79 33.72 5.07
C ARG A 78 8.61 32.33 5.69
N ALA A 79 9.19 31.30 5.08
CA ALA A 79 9.10 29.92 5.56
C ALA A 79 9.77 29.69 6.93
N ARG A 80 10.78 30.48 7.30
CA ARG A 80 11.38 30.45 8.65
C ARG A 80 10.49 31.20 9.64
N ALA A 81 9.99 32.39 9.29
CA ALA A 81 9.10 33.18 10.13
C ALA A 81 7.81 32.40 10.47
N LEU A 82 7.18 31.76 9.49
CA LEU A 82 5.97 30.94 9.67
C LEU A 82 6.17 29.68 10.56
N ARG A 83 7.42 29.30 10.86
CA ARG A 83 7.72 28.21 11.80
C ARG A 83 8.00 28.70 13.22
N ALA A 84 8.18 30.00 13.41
CA ALA A 84 8.48 30.58 14.70
C ALA A 84 7.28 30.41 15.65
N ALA A 85 7.55 30.01 16.89
CA ALA A 85 6.51 29.84 17.89
C ALA A 85 5.90 31.19 18.34
N ALA A 86 6.71 32.25 18.34
CA ALA A 86 6.34 33.61 18.76
C ALA A 86 5.59 34.44 17.69
N LEU A 87 5.26 33.85 16.53
CA LEU A 87 4.50 34.57 15.49
C LEU A 87 3.04 34.79 15.96
N PRO A 88 2.52 36.04 15.93
CA PRO A 88 1.15 36.33 16.37
C PRO A 88 0.07 35.67 15.50
N GLY A 89 -1.08 35.37 16.10
CA GLY A 89 -2.26 34.84 15.41
C GLY A 89 -2.75 35.74 14.26
N ALA A 90 -2.74 37.06 14.45
CA ALA A 90 -3.12 38.02 13.42
C ALA A 90 -2.22 37.94 12.16
N ALA A 91 -0.92 37.65 12.32
CA ALA A 91 -0.02 37.46 11.19
C ALA A 91 -0.32 36.14 10.44
N LEU A 92 -0.66 35.07 11.17
CA LEU A 92 -1.13 33.82 10.56
C LEU A 92 -2.41 34.05 9.76
N ALA A 93 -3.34 34.85 10.29
CA ALA A 93 -4.59 35.18 9.64
C ALA A 93 -4.38 35.99 8.34
N ALA A 94 -3.52 37.01 8.37
CA ALA A 94 -3.16 37.78 7.19
C ALA A 94 -2.55 36.91 6.08
N VAL A 95 -1.65 35.98 6.44
CA VAL A 95 -1.04 35.05 5.48
C VAL A 95 -2.05 34.02 4.97
N ALA A 96 -2.99 33.55 5.78
CA ALA A 96 -4.07 32.69 5.32
C ALA A 96 -4.98 33.40 4.31
N ALA A 97 -5.24 34.70 4.51
CA ALA A 97 -6.10 35.51 3.65
C ALA A 97 -5.45 35.91 2.32
N HIS A 98 -4.14 36.19 2.29
CA HIS A 98 -3.47 36.78 1.10
C HIS A 98 -2.17 36.10 0.66
N GLY A 99 -1.66 35.15 1.44
CA GLY A 99 -0.36 34.52 1.18
C GLY A 99 -0.36 33.60 -0.04
N SER A 100 0.84 33.27 -0.52
CA SER A 100 1.06 32.28 -1.59
C SER A 100 0.54 30.89 -1.20
N LEU A 101 0.28 30.02 -2.18
CA LEU A 101 -0.15 28.63 -1.92
C LEU A 101 0.82 27.89 -0.98
N ALA A 102 2.13 28.11 -1.14
CA ALA A 102 3.13 27.51 -0.26
C ALA A 102 3.05 28.05 1.18
N ASP A 103 2.76 29.34 1.35
CA ASP A 103 2.65 29.97 2.67
C ASP A 103 1.36 29.56 3.39
N ARG A 104 0.22 29.53 2.70
CA ARG A 104 -1.05 29.01 3.25
C ARG A 104 -0.92 27.55 3.71
N ALA A 105 -0.25 26.71 2.93
CA ALA A 105 0.03 25.33 3.33
C ALA A 105 0.93 25.25 4.58
N ARG A 106 1.85 26.19 4.78
CA ARG A 106 2.68 26.30 6.00
C ARG A 106 1.85 26.77 7.19
N VAL A 107 0.93 27.72 7.00
CA VAL A 107 -0.03 28.16 8.02
C VAL A 107 -0.92 27.00 8.46
N ALA A 108 -1.56 26.29 7.53
CA ALA A 108 -2.34 25.10 7.86
C ALA A 108 -1.48 24.06 8.62
N ALA A 109 -0.25 23.81 8.18
CA ALA A 109 0.66 22.91 8.90
C ALA A 109 1.07 23.41 10.31
N ARG A 110 1.08 24.73 10.55
CA ARG A 110 1.32 25.34 11.88
C ARG A 110 0.10 25.18 12.78
N LEU A 111 -1.10 25.50 12.29
CA LEU A 111 -2.35 25.37 13.04
C LEU A 111 -2.60 23.92 13.50
N ARG A 112 -2.27 22.93 12.65
CA ARG A 112 -2.37 21.51 13.00
C ARG A 112 -1.51 21.06 14.19
N ARG A 113 -0.49 21.83 14.59
CA ARG A 113 0.36 21.50 15.75
C ARG A 113 -0.28 21.92 17.10
N GLY A 114 -1.40 22.63 17.08
CA GLY A 114 -2.10 23.11 18.29
C GLY A 114 -1.65 24.49 18.78
N GLY A 115 -2.38 25.02 19.75
CA GLY A 115 -2.09 26.31 20.42
C GLY A 115 -2.64 27.57 19.74
N HIS A 116 -3.51 27.41 18.73
CA HIS A 116 -4.10 28.52 17.95
C HIS A 116 -5.54 28.18 17.51
N GLU A 117 -6.35 27.58 18.39
CA GLU A 117 -7.70 27.11 18.06
C GLU A 117 -8.62 28.28 17.68
N ASP A 118 -8.66 29.34 18.47
CA ASP A 118 -9.46 30.54 18.18
C ASP A 118 -9.14 31.14 16.81
N VAL A 119 -7.85 31.17 16.45
CA VAL A 119 -7.40 31.68 15.14
C VAL A 119 -7.83 30.74 14.02
N ALA A 120 -7.74 29.42 14.21
CA ALA A 120 -8.16 28.45 13.22
C ALA A 120 -9.68 28.48 13.00
N ASP A 121 -10.45 28.62 14.08
CA ASP A 121 -11.91 28.71 14.07
C ASP A 121 -12.38 29.97 13.33
N ALA A 122 -11.80 31.13 13.65
CA ALA A 122 -12.10 32.38 12.96
C ALA A 122 -11.71 32.37 11.47
N LEU A 123 -10.64 31.64 11.11
CA LEU A 123 -10.18 31.57 9.72
C LEU A 123 -10.98 30.62 8.84
N LEU A 124 -11.60 29.58 9.41
CA LEU A 124 -12.21 28.52 8.63
C LEU A 124 -13.26 29.02 7.62
N PRO A 125 -14.21 29.92 7.97
CA PRO A 125 -15.20 30.44 7.02
C PRO A 125 -14.55 31.26 5.90
N ALA A 126 -13.66 32.19 6.24
CA ALA A 126 -12.99 33.06 5.26
C ALA A 126 -12.09 32.28 4.29
N VAL A 127 -11.37 31.26 4.78
CA VAL A 127 -10.57 30.36 3.95
C VAL A 127 -11.45 29.54 3.02
N ARG A 128 -12.60 29.06 3.52
CA ARG A 128 -13.55 28.28 2.72
C ARG A 128 -14.14 29.10 1.58
N GLU A 129 -14.57 30.32 1.87
CA GLU A 129 -15.14 31.24 0.88
C GLU A 129 -14.11 31.61 -0.20
N ARG A 130 -12.90 32.02 0.21
CA ARG A 130 -11.89 32.50 -0.73
C ARG A 130 -11.17 31.40 -1.51
N TRP A 131 -10.76 30.33 -0.82
CA TRP A 131 -9.88 29.30 -1.39
C TRP A 131 -10.60 27.97 -1.69
N GLY A 132 -11.80 27.78 -1.14
CA GLY A 132 -12.64 26.60 -1.32
C GLY A 132 -12.43 25.52 -0.27
N ASP A 133 -13.26 24.47 -0.37
CA ASP A 133 -13.38 23.40 0.63
C ASP A 133 -12.07 22.63 0.88
N GLY A 134 -11.18 22.52 -0.11
CA GLY A 134 -9.89 21.83 0.03
C GLY A 134 -8.91 22.50 0.99
N GLU A 135 -8.84 23.83 0.97
CA GLU A 135 -8.00 24.57 1.93
C GLU A 135 -8.67 24.67 3.30
N ALA A 136 -10.00 24.84 3.34
CA ALA A 136 -10.76 24.78 4.59
C ALA A 136 -10.56 23.44 5.32
N ALA A 137 -10.65 22.32 4.59
CA ALA A 137 -10.39 20.99 5.13
C ALA A 137 -8.95 20.81 5.66
N ALA A 138 -7.97 21.53 5.13
CA ALA A 138 -6.60 21.50 5.62
C ALA A 138 -6.40 22.24 6.95
N VAL A 139 -7.27 23.23 7.25
CA VAL A 139 -7.31 24.00 8.49
C VAL A 139 -8.02 23.24 9.62
N LEU A 140 -9.04 22.42 9.30
CA LEU A 140 -9.86 21.68 10.29
C LEU A 140 -9.10 21.02 11.45
N PRO A 141 -7.95 20.34 11.29
CA PRO A 141 -7.27 19.74 12.43
C PRO A 141 -6.64 20.76 13.39
N GLY A 142 -6.64 22.04 13.05
CA GLY A 142 -6.26 23.16 13.90
C GLY A 142 -7.38 23.74 14.75
N CYS A 143 -8.65 23.56 14.33
CA CYS A 143 -9.85 24.11 14.94
C CYS A 143 -10.23 23.44 16.27
N SER A 144 -11.14 24.06 17.02
CA SER A 144 -11.76 23.48 18.23
C SER A 144 -12.69 22.29 17.89
N PRO A 145 -12.94 21.37 18.84
CA PRO A 145 -13.81 20.21 18.61
C PRO A 145 -15.22 20.56 18.12
N ASP A 146 -15.84 21.61 18.65
CA ASP A 146 -17.21 22.01 18.30
C ASP A 146 -17.31 22.55 16.87
N VAL A 147 -16.35 23.39 16.47
CA VAL A 147 -16.25 23.89 15.10
C VAL A 147 -16.01 22.74 14.12
N VAL A 148 -15.17 21.77 14.48
CA VAL A 148 -14.95 20.58 13.65
C VAL A 148 -16.22 19.74 13.55
N ALA A 149 -16.94 19.50 14.65
CA ALA A 149 -18.18 18.73 14.65
C ALA A 149 -19.24 19.38 13.73
N GLY A 150 -19.38 20.70 13.74
CA GLY A 150 -20.30 21.43 12.87
C GLY A 150 -19.86 21.50 11.40
N ALA A 151 -18.57 21.70 11.13
CA ALA A 151 -18.07 21.90 9.76
C ALA A 151 -17.76 20.61 9.00
N LEU A 152 -17.41 19.52 9.69
CA LEU A 152 -16.98 18.26 9.08
C LEU A 152 -18.01 17.66 8.11
N PRO A 153 -19.33 17.60 8.40
CA PRO A 153 -20.31 17.06 7.46
C PRO A 153 -20.28 17.75 6.08
N GLY A 154 -20.04 19.06 6.05
CA GLY A 154 -19.92 19.83 4.80
C GLY A 154 -18.56 19.67 4.09
N LEU A 155 -17.49 19.38 4.84
CA LEU A 155 -16.11 19.39 4.34
C LEU A 155 -15.46 17.99 4.20
N ALA A 156 -16.11 16.92 4.67
CA ALA A 156 -15.56 15.55 4.66
C ALA A 156 -15.08 15.11 3.27
N HIS A 157 -15.83 15.48 2.22
CA HIS A 157 -15.50 15.18 0.81
C HIS A 157 -14.17 15.80 0.33
N ALA A 158 -13.70 16.85 1.01
CA ALA A 158 -12.47 17.57 0.70
C ALA A 158 -11.28 17.19 1.61
N VAL A 159 -11.50 16.36 2.63
CA VAL A 159 -10.45 15.94 3.57
C VAL A 159 -9.47 14.97 2.89
N THR A 160 -8.24 15.43 2.70
CA THR A 160 -7.15 14.61 2.13
C THR A 160 -6.31 13.89 3.19
N SER A 161 -6.34 14.34 4.44
CA SER A 161 -5.49 13.82 5.53
C SER A 161 -6.28 13.50 6.79
N TRP A 162 -7.06 12.41 6.74
CA TRP A 162 -7.80 11.89 7.90
C TRP A 162 -6.92 11.59 9.12
N GLY A 163 -5.65 11.19 8.90
CA GLY A 163 -4.72 10.91 9.99
C GLY A 163 -4.40 12.12 10.86
N ALA A 164 -4.34 13.33 10.27
CA ALA A 164 -4.13 14.56 11.03
C ALA A 164 -5.40 14.94 11.82
N LEU A 165 -6.57 14.81 11.21
CA LEU A 165 -7.85 15.14 11.84
C LEU A 165 -8.17 14.21 13.01
N VAL A 166 -8.12 12.90 12.80
CA VAL A 166 -8.35 11.89 13.86
C VAL A 166 -7.31 11.98 14.98
N GLY A 167 -6.11 12.50 14.69
CA GLY A 167 -5.07 12.68 15.70
C GLY A 167 -5.47 13.62 16.85
N ARG A 168 -6.40 14.56 16.60
CA ARG A 168 -6.90 15.51 17.61
C ARG A 168 -8.40 15.39 17.84
N HIS A 169 -9.17 15.09 16.80
CA HIS A 169 -10.64 15.16 16.78
C HIS A 169 -11.27 13.79 16.53
N ALA A 170 -10.77 12.75 17.21
CA ALA A 170 -11.23 11.38 17.00
C ALA A 170 -12.74 11.20 17.25
N GLU A 171 -13.30 11.88 18.26
CA GLU A 171 -14.73 11.79 18.58
C GLU A 171 -15.62 12.45 17.53
N ALA A 172 -15.26 13.65 17.03
CA ALA A 172 -16.02 14.29 15.96
C ALA A 172 -16.01 13.46 14.67
N VAL A 173 -14.87 12.84 14.33
CA VAL A 173 -14.78 11.94 13.17
C VAL A 173 -15.56 10.65 13.39
N ALA A 174 -15.55 10.10 14.61
CA ALA A 174 -16.37 8.94 14.97
C ALA A 174 -17.87 9.25 14.87
N ALA A 175 -18.32 10.39 15.40
CA ALA A 175 -19.70 10.84 15.32
C ALA A 175 -20.14 11.03 13.87
N HIS A 176 -19.31 11.67 13.03
CA HIS A 176 -19.56 11.81 11.60
C HIS A 176 -19.70 10.45 10.89
N ALA A 177 -18.80 9.50 11.18
CA ALA A 177 -18.90 8.15 10.62
C ALA A 177 -20.16 7.40 11.06
N ARG A 178 -20.59 7.54 12.33
CA ARG A 178 -21.85 6.98 12.84
C ARG A 178 -23.05 7.57 12.10
N ALA A 179 -23.12 8.89 11.97
CA ALA A 179 -24.21 9.59 11.27
C ALA A 179 -24.31 9.15 9.80
N GLU A 180 -23.18 9.14 9.09
CA GLU A 180 -23.15 8.72 7.69
C GLU A 180 -23.63 7.27 7.51
N LEU A 181 -23.20 6.35 8.36
CA LEU A 181 -23.64 4.95 8.25
C LEU A 181 -25.12 4.77 8.64
N ALA A 182 -25.62 5.48 9.65
CA ALA A 182 -26.99 5.35 10.15
C ALA A 182 -28.03 5.71 9.08
N GLU A 183 -27.80 6.78 8.30
CA GLU A 183 -28.71 7.27 7.25
C GLU A 183 -28.74 6.41 5.98
N ARG A 184 -27.90 5.38 5.88
CA ARG A 184 -27.73 4.57 4.67
C ARG A 184 -28.36 3.18 4.82
N GLY A 185 -28.99 2.69 3.75
CA GLY A 185 -29.39 1.29 3.63
C GLY A 185 -28.19 0.33 3.51
N PRO A 186 -28.38 -0.99 3.67
CA PRO A 186 -27.31 -1.99 3.76
C PRO A 186 -26.25 -1.91 2.65
N GLU A 187 -26.64 -1.87 1.37
CA GLU A 187 -25.68 -1.86 0.25
C GLU A 187 -24.93 -0.53 0.14
N ARG A 188 -25.56 0.59 0.51
CA ARG A 188 -24.88 1.89 0.55
C ARG A 188 -23.91 2.00 1.72
N ARG A 189 -24.18 1.33 2.85
CA ARG A 189 -23.19 1.18 3.93
C ARG A 189 -21.97 0.45 3.43
N ARG A 190 -22.13 -0.63 2.67
CA ARG A 190 -21.00 -1.36 2.04
C ARG A 190 -20.16 -0.46 1.15
N SER A 191 -20.77 0.26 0.20
CA SER A 191 -20.04 1.21 -0.65
C SER A 191 -19.33 2.31 0.16
N TRP A 192 -19.95 2.77 1.25
CA TRP A 192 -19.31 3.72 2.17
C TRP A 192 -18.08 3.12 2.87
N TRP A 193 -18.17 1.88 3.35
CA TRP A 193 -17.05 1.19 4.01
C TRP A 193 -15.85 1.02 3.06
N GLU A 194 -16.12 0.70 1.80
CA GLU A 194 -15.08 0.59 0.76
C GLU A 194 -14.48 1.95 0.39
N GLY A 195 -15.32 2.97 0.20
CA GLY A 195 -14.90 4.33 -0.15
C GLY A 195 -14.19 5.10 0.98
N SER A 196 -14.40 4.71 2.24
CA SER A 196 -13.91 5.42 3.43
C SER A 196 -12.60 4.88 4.01
N ALA A 197 -11.81 4.14 3.23
CA ALA A 197 -10.57 3.49 3.69
C ALA A 197 -9.58 4.44 4.39
N GLY A 198 -9.47 5.69 3.93
CA GLY A 198 -8.60 6.71 4.55
C GLY A 198 -9.05 7.11 5.95
N LEU A 199 -10.36 7.34 6.14
CA LEU A 199 -11.00 7.66 7.41
C LEU A 199 -10.89 6.46 8.37
N LEU A 200 -11.33 5.29 7.91
CA LEU A 200 -11.33 4.05 8.70
C LEU A 200 -9.92 3.64 9.12
N GLY A 201 -8.94 3.77 8.23
CA GLY A 201 -7.54 3.47 8.55
C GLY A 201 -6.96 4.43 9.59
N ALA A 202 -7.44 5.68 9.65
CA ALA A 202 -7.07 6.63 10.69
C ALA A 202 -7.76 6.30 12.01
N LEU A 203 -9.06 6.03 12.02
CA LEU A 203 -9.79 5.59 13.22
C LEU A 203 -9.21 4.28 13.77
N LEU A 204 -8.95 3.26 12.94
CA LEU A 204 -8.34 2.01 13.40
C LEU A 204 -6.99 2.19 14.11
N ARG A 205 -6.23 3.25 13.79
CA ARG A 205 -4.93 3.54 14.44
C ARG A 205 -5.10 4.15 15.84
N ARG A 206 -6.20 4.85 16.09
CA ARG A 206 -6.38 5.69 17.29
C ARG A 206 -7.52 5.20 18.18
N ARG A 207 -8.63 4.76 17.57
CA ARG A 207 -9.89 4.32 18.17
C ARG A 207 -10.42 3.04 17.50
N PRO A 208 -9.69 1.91 17.60
CA PRO A 208 -10.17 0.63 17.08
C PRO A 208 -11.43 0.13 17.79
N ASP A 209 -11.69 0.57 19.02
CA ASP A 209 -12.92 0.36 19.79
C ASP A 209 -14.16 0.85 19.03
N VAL A 210 -14.15 2.13 18.64
CA VAL A 210 -15.25 2.74 17.87
C VAL A 210 -15.50 2.02 16.56
N VAL A 211 -14.43 1.57 15.87
CA VAL A 211 -14.60 0.89 14.58
C VAL A 211 -15.12 -0.52 14.75
N LEU A 212 -14.73 -1.23 15.81
CA LEU A 212 -15.34 -2.52 16.16
C LEU A 212 -16.83 -2.34 16.43
N ASP A 213 -17.22 -1.38 17.27
CA ASP A 213 -18.61 -1.09 17.58
C ASP A 213 -19.45 -0.72 16.33
N LEU A 214 -18.86 0.08 15.43
CA LEU A 214 -19.49 0.45 14.16
C LEU A 214 -19.67 -0.77 13.24
N ALA A 215 -18.65 -1.63 13.16
CA ALA A 215 -18.68 -2.80 12.31
C ALA A 215 -19.72 -3.82 12.81
N GLU A 216 -19.78 -4.08 14.11
CA GLU A 216 -20.78 -4.99 14.69
C GLU A 216 -22.22 -4.56 14.41
N ARG A 217 -22.49 -3.24 14.47
CA ARG A 217 -23.86 -2.72 14.29
C ARG A 217 -24.24 -2.50 12.83
N LEU A 218 -23.30 -2.07 11.99
CA LEU A 218 -23.61 -1.47 10.67
C LEU A 218 -22.83 -2.07 9.50
N LEU A 219 -21.92 -3.03 9.73
CA LEU A 219 -21.24 -3.72 8.63
C LEU A 219 -22.10 -4.88 8.11
N THR A 220 -22.41 -4.83 6.82
CA THR A 220 -23.07 -5.89 6.07
C THR A 220 -22.11 -6.44 5.01
N GLY A 221 -22.15 -7.75 4.76
CA GLY A 221 -21.28 -8.36 3.75
C GLY A 221 -19.81 -8.43 4.12
N PRO A 222 -18.91 -8.45 3.13
CA PRO A 222 -17.50 -8.77 3.34
C PRO A 222 -16.78 -7.76 4.24
N LEU A 223 -15.69 -8.20 4.88
CA LEU A 223 -14.79 -7.30 5.58
C LEU A 223 -14.08 -6.39 4.56
N PRO A 224 -14.19 -5.05 4.70
CA PRO A 224 -13.44 -4.12 3.88
C PRO A 224 -11.93 -4.38 4.03
N PRO A 225 -11.12 -4.22 2.97
CA PRO A 225 -9.68 -4.50 3.02
C PRO A 225 -8.94 -3.79 4.17
N VAL A 226 -9.38 -2.58 4.52
CA VAL A 226 -8.83 -1.80 5.64
C VAL A 226 -9.06 -2.47 6.99
N LEU A 227 -10.23 -3.09 7.21
CA LEU A 227 -10.55 -3.82 8.44
C LEU A 227 -9.79 -5.15 8.48
N LEU A 228 -9.72 -5.86 7.36
CA LEU A 228 -9.00 -7.13 7.29
C LEU A 228 -7.49 -6.97 7.55
N HIS A 229 -6.84 -5.98 6.94
CA HIS A 229 -5.43 -5.65 7.25
C HIS A 229 -5.25 -5.16 8.69
N GLY A 230 -6.28 -4.47 9.20
CA GLY A 230 -6.36 -3.93 10.55
C GLY A 230 -6.84 -4.89 11.62
N LEU A 231 -7.17 -6.16 11.29
CA LEU A 231 -7.84 -7.10 12.17
C LEU A 231 -7.10 -7.31 13.50
N HIS A 232 -5.76 -7.27 13.46
CA HIS A 232 -4.91 -7.35 14.66
C HIS A 232 -5.18 -6.25 15.70
N ARG A 233 -5.81 -5.13 15.31
CA ARG A 233 -6.19 -4.04 16.21
C ARG A 233 -7.60 -4.23 16.77
N LEU A 234 -8.52 -4.77 15.98
CA LEU A 234 -9.85 -5.13 16.46
C LEU A 234 -9.75 -6.25 17.51
N LEU A 235 -8.99 -7.30 17.19
CA LEU A 235 -8.63 -8.38 18.12
C LEU A 235 -7.84 -7.89 19.35
N ALA A 236 -7.24 -6.69 19.28
CA ALA A 236 -6.53 -6.11 20.42
C ALA A 236 -7.48 -5.40 21.40
N VAL A 237 -8.63 -4.92 20.89
CA VAL A 237 -9.70 -4.37 21.72
C VAL A 237 -10.40 -5.52 22.43
N ASP A 238 -10.91 -6.46 21.65
CA ASP A 238 -11.62 -7.64 22.16
C ASP A 238 -11.57 -8.75 21.11
N ALA A 239 -10.96 -9.88 21.47
CA ALA A 239 -10.79 -11.00 20.56
C ALA A 239 -12.10 -11.73 20.26
N GLY A 240 -12.96 -11.91 21.26
CA GLY A 240 -14.24 -12.63 21.14
C GLY A 240 -15.22 -11.86 20.26
N ARG A 241 -15.38 -10.56 20.53
CA ARG A 241 -16.18 -9.65 19.71
C ARG A 241 -15.70 -9.57 18.26
N ALA A 242 -14.40 -9.43 18.04
CA ALA A 242 -13.85 -9.40 16.69
C ALA A 242 -14.00 -10.76 15.97
N ALA A 243 -13.92 -11.89 16.69
CA ALA A 243 -14.19 -13.21 16.13
C ALA A 243 -15.67 -13.38 15.77
N ALA A 244 -16.59 -12.96 16.65
CA ALA A 244 -18.02 -12.94 16.39
C ALA A 244 -18.36 -12.07 15.16
N LEU A 245 -17.72 -10.92 15.00
CA LEU A 245 -17.87 -10.08 13.81
C LEU A 245 -17.48 -10.81 12.51
N VAL A 246 -16.39 -11.59 12.53
CA VAL A 246 -15.98 -12.40 11.37
C VAL A 246 -16.96 -13.55 11.14
N ARG A 247 -17.40 -14.23 12.19
CA ARG A 247 -18.33 -15.38 12.11
C ARG A 247 -19.76 -14.99 11.78
N ALA A 248 -20.12 -13.72 11.93
CA ALA A 248 -21.48 -13.23 11.65
C ALA A 248 -21.92 -13.46 10.19
N GLU A 249 -20.98 -13.60 9.24
CA GLU A 249 -21.26 -13.84 7.82
C GLU A 249 -20.23 -14.84 7.26
N PRO A 250 -20.64 -15.95 6.61
CA PRO A 250 -19.72 -16.96 6.07
C PRO A 250 -18.65 -16.40 5.11
N GLU A 251 -19.04 -15.39 4.30
CA GLU A 251 -18.14 -14.71 3.37
C GLU A 251 -16.90 -14.11 4.07
N ARG A 252 -17.06 -13.57 5.28
CA ARG A 252 -15.96 -12.96 6.06
C ARG A 252 -14.99 -14.01 6.56
N VAL A 253 -15.49 -15.18 6.96
CA VAL A 253 -14.65 -16.32 7.36
C VAL A 253 -13.84 -16.82 6.18
N GLY A 254 -14.47 -16.96 5.00
CA GLY A 254 -13.78 -17.31 3.75
C GLY A 254 -12.69 -16.29 3.36
N GLN A 255 -12.93 -14.99 3.58
CA GLN A 255 -11.91 -13.95 3.39
C GLN A 255 -10.72 -14.10 4.33
N LEU A 256 -10.98 -14.44 5.60
CA LEU A 256 -9.92 -14.68 6.58
C LEU A 256 -9.08 -15.90 6.18
N ALA A 257 -9.72 -16.97 5.70
CA ALA A 257 -9.06 -18.20 5.26
C ALA A 257 -8.17 -17.99 4.04
N THR A 258 -8.68 -17.28 3.04
CA THR A 258 -7.97 -17.02 1.78
C THR A 258 -6.81 -16.04 1.96
N ARG A 259 -6.99 -14.96 2.72
CA ARG A 259 -5.95 -13.92 2.87
C ARG A 259 -4.93 -14.22 3.96
N LEU A 260 -5.30 -15.06 4.93
CA LEU A 260 -4.56 -15.42 6.12
C LEU A 260 -4.21 -14.22 7.04
N PRO A 261 -4.49 -14.31 8.35
CA PRO A 261 -4.13 -13.26 9.30
C PRO A 261 -2.62 -13.12 9.43
N GLY A 262 -2.13 -11.87 9.52
CA GLY A 262 -0.72 -11.58 9.84
C GLY A 262 -0.32 -12.07 11.24
N ARG A 263 0.99 -12.12 11.54
CA ARG A 263 1.53 -12.69 12.80
C ARG A 263 0.82 -12.14 14.06
N SER A 264 0.63 -10.82 14.15
CA SER A 264 0.00 -10.20 15.31
C SER A 264 -1.47 -10.57 15.47
N ALA A 265 -2.22 -10.74 14.37
CA ALA A 265 -3.61 -11.21 14.44
C ALA A 265 -3.67 -12.68 14.88
N ARG A 266 -2.78 -13.54 14.37
CA ARG A 266 -2.71 -14.95 14.77
C ARG A 266 -2.46 -15.15 16.25
N VAL A 267 -1.49 -14.43 16.81
CA VAL A 267 -1.19 -14.49 18.25
C VAL A 267 -2.38 -14.01 19.10
N ARG A 268 -3.23 -13.14 18.57
CA ARG A 268 -4.43 -12.69 19.30
C ARG A 268 -5.59 -13.68 19.17
N LEU A 269 -5.75 -14.33 18.01
CA LEU A 269 -6.71 -15.41 17.85
C LEU A 269 -6.44 -16.57 18.83
N THR A 270 -5.18 -16.82 19.18
CA THR A 270 -4.86 -17.85 20.19
C THR A 270 -5.34 -17.51 21.60
N ALA A 271 -5.79 -16.28 21.87
CA ALA A 271 -6.39 -15.92 23.15
C ALA A 271 -7.85 -16.34 23.28
N LEU A 272 -8.52 -16.70 22.17
CA LEU A 272 -9.91 -17.18 22.19
C LEU A 272 -10.04 -18.52 22.94
N PRO A 273 -11.21 -18.80 23.54
CA PRO A 273 -11.57 -20.15 24.00
C PRO A 273 -11.49 -21.19 22.87
N ASP A 274 -11.17 -22.44 23.20
CA ASP A 274 -11.00 -23.51 22.20
C ASP A 274 -12.29 -23.75 21.40
N ALA A 275 -13.46 -23.65 22.04
CA ALA A 275 -14.76 -23.80 21.37
C ALA A 275 -14.99 -22.73 20.30
N GLU A 276 -14.74 -21.45 20.62
CA GLU A 276 -14.92 -20.34 19.67
C GLU A 276 -13.89 -20.40 18.54
N LEU A 277 -12.64 -20.73 18.85
CA LEU A 277 -11.59 -20.87 17.85
C LEU A 277 -11.85 -22.06 16.93
N GLY A 278 -12.28 -23.19 17.49
CA GLY A 278 -12.67 -24.38 16.73
C GLY A 278 -13.84 -24.11 15.79
N ALA A 279 -14.87 -23.39 16.26
CA ALA A 279 -16.00 -22.98 15.42
C ALA A 279 -15.57 -22.07 14.26
N LEU A 280 -14.75 -21.05 14.53
CA LEU A 280 -14.20 -20.18 13.47
C LEU A 280 -13.44 -20.96 12.39
N LEU A 281 -12.66 -21.96 12.80
CA LEU A 281 -11.86 -22.78 11.89
C LEU A 281 -12.72 -23.77 11.10
N ARG A 282 -13.76 -24.33 11.73
CA ARG A 282 -14.75 -25.19 11.07
C ARG A 282 -15.52 -24.44 9.99
N GLU A 283 -16.01 -23.25 10.33
CA GLU A 283 -16.72 -22.35 9.41
C GLU A 283 -15.85 -21.86 8.25
N SER A 284 -14.51 -21.96 8.38
CA SER A 284 -13.57 -21.58 7.32
C SER A 284 -13.50 -22.58 6.16
N GLY A 285 -14.18 -23.72 6.31
CA GLY A 285 -14.32 -24.73 5.27
C GLY A 285 -13.14 -25.72 5.22
N PRO A 286 -13.05 -26.53 4.15
CA PRO A 286 -12.08 -27.62 4.04
C PRO A 286 -10.64 -27.13 3.79
N ASP A 287 -10.42 -25.84 3.53
CA ASP A 287 -9.07 -25.28 3.35
C ASP A 287 -8.31 -25.17 4.69
N VAL A 288 -7.40 -26.12 4.89
CA VAL A 288 -6.58 -26.24 6.10
C VAL A 288 -5.50 -25.15 6.26
N ARG A 289 -5.35 -24.20 5.31
CA ARG A 289 -4.31 -23.14 5.41
C ARG A 289 -4.49 -22.27 6.65
N LEU A 290 -5.71 -21.86 6.97
CA LEU A 290 -5.99 -21.05 8.15
C LEU A 290 -5.71 -21.86 9.42
N LEU A 291 -6.28 -23.07 9.50
CA LEU A 291 -6.07 -24.02 10.59
C LEU A 291 -4.58 -24.22 10.87
N ARG A 292 -3.79 -24.61 9.86
CA ARG A 292 -2.34 -24.84 10.01
C ARG A 292 -1.61 -23.62 10.56
N THR A 293 -1.99 -22.42 10.11
CA THR A 293 -1.32 -21.19 10.53
C THR A 293 -1.71 -20.78 11.96
N VAL A 294 -2.94 -21.08 12.39
CA VAL A 294 -3.40 -20.88 13.77
C VAL A 294 -2.81 -21.94 14.72
N LEU A 295 -2.82 -23.22 14.35
CA LEU A 295 -2.18 -24.30 15.12
C LEU A 295 -0.70 -24.03 15.37
N HIS A 296 0.00 -23.44 14.39
CA HIS A 296 1.39 -23.04 14.56
C HIS A 296 1.60 -22.00 15.66
N ALA A 297 0.64 -21.08 15.84
CA ALA A 297 0.69 -20.06 16.89
C ALA A 297 0.24 -20.60 18.25
N LEU A 298 -0.53 -21.70 18.31
CA LEU A 298 -1.05 -22.27 19.55
C LEU A 298 0.04 -23.01 20.37
N PRO A 299 -0.06 -22.97 21.71
CA PRO A 299 0.68 -23.86 22.60
C PRO A 299 0.35 -25.34 22.28
N PRO A 300 1.33 -26.27 22.33
CA PRO A 300 1.12 -27.69 21.98
C PRO A 300 -0.08 -28.34 22.67
N ARG A 301 -0.29 -28.06 23.97
CA ARG A 301 -1.37 -28.63 24.79
C ARG A 301 -2.80 -28.35 24.30
N ARG A 302 -3.00 -27.28 23.51
CA ARG A 302 -4.34 -26.90 22.99
C ARG A 302 -4.58 -27.38 21.56
N ARG A 303 -3.54 -27.85 20.86
CA ARG A 303 -3.62 -28.10 19.42
C ARG A 303 -4.55 -29.24 19.07
N GLU A 304 -4.58 -30.29 19.88
CA GLU A 304 -5.44 -31.46 19.65
C GLU A 304 -6.91 -31.10 19.82
N ALA A 305 -7.30 -30.52 20.97
CA ALA A 305 -8.67 -30.09 21.20
C ALA A 305 -9.20 -29.12 20.12
N VAL A 306 -8.40 -28.12 19.72
CA VAL A 306 -8.79 -27.19 18.65
C VAL A 306 -8.87 -27.88 17.29
N TYR A 307 -7.97 -28.82 17.01
CA TYR A 307 -7.98 -29.59 15.77
C TYR A 307 -9.24 -30.47 15.65
N ASP A 308 -9.64 -31.12 16.75
CA ASP A 308 -10.85 -31.93 16.80
C ASP A 308 -12.11 -31.05 16.65
N LEU A 309 -12.16 -29.92 17.35
CA LEU A 309 -13.27 -28.96 17.24
C LEU A 309 -13.40 -28.35 15.84
N ALA A 310 -12.28 -28.08 15.16
CA ALA A 310 -12.25 -27.57 13.79
C ALA A 310 -12.79 -28.59 12.76
N HIS A 311 -12.73 -29.89 13.09
CA HIS A 311 -13.20 -30.97 12.23
C HIS A 311 -14.47 -31.68 12.73
N ALA A 312 -15.10 -31.17 13.80
CA ALA A 312 -16.29 -31.78 14.36
C ALA A 312 -17.40 -31.92 13.31
N GLY A 313 -17.99 -33.10 13.20
CA GLY A 313 -19.07 -33.41 12.24
C GLY A 313 -18.61 -33.83 10.84
N ARG A 314 -17.29 -33.90 10.57
CA ARG A 314 -16.73 -34.39 9.30
C ARG A 314 -16.20 -35.82 9.45
N ASP A 315 -16.52 -36.69 8.50
CA ASP A 315 -15.84 -37.98 8.37
C ASP A 315 -14.45 -37.77 7.74
N ARG A 316 -13.43 -38.29 8.40
CA ARG A 316 -12.01 -38.11 8.07
C ARG A 316 -11.28 -39.43 7.87
N SER A 317 -12.02 -40.54 7.84
CA SER A 317 -11.49 -41.89 7.70
C SER A 317 -10.62 -42.04 6.45
N LEU A 318 -10.94 -41.33 5.36
CA LEU A 318 -10.22 -41.34 4.08
C LEU A 318 -9.29 -40.13 3.87
N ASP A 319 -9.16 -39.19 4.83
CA ASP A 319 -8.33 -37.99 4.66
C ASP A 319 -6.83 -38.36 4.62
N VAL A 320 -6.08 -37.83 3.65
CA VAL A 320 -4.60 -37.89 3.59
C VAL A 320 -4.03 -36.52 3.99
N LEU A 321 -3.40 -36.45 5.18
CA LEU A 321 -2.84 -35.20 5.71
C LEU A 321 -1.48 -34.87 5.09
N SER A 322 -1.19 -33.58 4.88
CA SER A 322 0.14 -33.14 4.44
C SER A 322 1.17 -33.17 5.57
N ASP A 323 2.46 -33.31 5.23
CA ASP A 323 3.59 -33.21 6.17
C ASP A 323 3.50 -31.96 7.07
N ALA A 324 3.04 -30.85 6.48
CA ALA A 324 2.95 -29.57 7.16
C ALA A 324 1.80 -29.50 8.18
N GLU A 325 0.78 -30.35 8.04
CA GLU A 325 -0.31 -30.51 9.01
C GLU A 325 0.10 -31.45 10.13
N LEU A 326 0.64 -32.63 9.77
CA LEU A 326 1.17 -33.61 10.73
C LEU A 326 2.17 -32.96 11.69
N ALA A 327 3.08 -32.12 11.17
CA ALA A 327 4.07 -31.39 11.96
C ALA A 327 3.48 -30.39 12.97
N ARG A 328 2.19 -30.03 12.88
CA ARG A 328 1.52 -29.15 13.86
C ARG A 328 0.86 -29.92 15.00
N LEU A 329 0.46 -31.17 14.77
CA LEU A 329 -0.20 -32.02 15.76
C LEU A 329 0.76 -32.45 16.87
N PRO A 330 0.24 -32.68 18.11
CA PRO A 330 0.98 -33.37 19.16
C PRO A 330 1.44 -34.77 18.72
N HIS A 331 2.48 -35.29 19.36
CA HIS A 331 3.12 -36.56 18.97
C HIS A 331 2.15 -37.74 18.93
N ALA A 332 1.37 -37.95 19.99
CA ALA A 332 0.42 -39.06 20.06
C ALA A 332 -0.59 -39.03 18.90
N ARG A 333 -1.23 -37.88 18.66
CA ARG A 333 -2.16 -37.69 17.55
C ARG A 333 -1.50 -37.85 16.18
N ARG A 334 -0.30 -37.29 15.99
CA ARG A 334 0.47 -37.45 14.75
C ARG A 334 0.75 -38.92 14.45
N HIS A 335 1.17 -39.69 15.45
CA HIS A 335 1.49 -41.11 15.28
C HIS A 335 0.23 -41.92 14.92
N ALA A 336 -0.91 -41.63 15.58
CA ALA A 336 -2.18 -42.27 15.26
C ALA A 336 -2.63 -41.98 13.82
N GLU A 337 -2.52 -40.73 13.36
CA GLU A 337 -2.86 -40.37 11.98
C GLU A 337 -1.90 -40.95 10.95
N ALA A 338 -0.60 -41.01 11.24
CA ALA A 338 0.37 -41.64 10.36
C ALA A 338 0.06 -43.14 10.17
N ARG A 339 -0.31 -43.86 11.24
CA ARG A 339 -0.73 -45.27 11.16
C ARG A 339 -1.99 -45.42 10.30
N ARG A 340 -3.05 -44.65 10.58
CA ARG A 340 -4.28 -44.67 9.77
C ARG A 340 -3.97 -44.39 8.29
N MET A 341 -3.17 -43.37 8.01
CA MET A 341 -2.83 -42.99 6.64
C MET A 341 -2.06 -44.10 5.90
N LEU A 342 -1.19 -44.87 6.57
CA LEU A 342 -0.47 -45.98 5.95
C LEU A 342 -1.38 -47.14 5.53
N ASP A 343 -2.56 -47.27 6.14
CA ASP A 343 -3.57 -48.28 5.77
C ASP A 343 -4.41 -47.84 4.56
N LEU A 344 -4.35 -46.57 4.14
CA LEU A 344 -5.10 -46.05 2.99
C LEU A 344 -4.43 -46.48 1.67
N PRO A 345 -5.20 -46.96 0.68
CA PRO A 345 -4.67 -47.31 -0.65
C PRO A 345 -3.85 -46.18 -1.28
N ALA A 346 -4.34 -44.94 -1.19
CA ALA A 346 -3.68 -43.74 -1.73
C ALA A 346 -2.27 -43.46 -1.15
N VAL A 347 -1.93 -44.03 0.00
CA VAL A 347 -0.60 -43.91 0.62
C VAL A 347 0.18 -45.20 0.48
N ARG A 348 -0.45 -46.35 0.79
CA ARG A 348 0.16 -47.68 0.72
C ARG A 348 0.69 -48.01 -0.67
N ASP A 349 -0.07 -47.64 -1.70
CA ASP A 349 0.23 -47.99 -3.09
C ASP A 349 1.17 -46.95 -3.77
N ASP A 350 1.52 -45.85 -3.07
CA ASP A 350 2.56 -44.88 -3.45
C ASP A 350 3.79 -45.00 -2.53
N PRO A 351 4.92 -45.57 -3.01
CA PRO A 351 6.14 -45.71 -2.23
C PRO A 351 6.70 -44.39 -1.67
N ALA A 352 6.52 -43.27 -2.36
CA ALA A 352 6.98 -41.95 -1.91
C ALA A 352 6.06 -41.36 -0.84
N ALA A 353 4.74 -41.56 -0.94
CA ALA A 353 3.81 -41.22 0.14
C ALA A 353 4.04 -42.09 1.38
N THR A 354 4.15 -43.41 1.22
CA THR A 354 4.46 -44.35 2.31
C THR A 354 5.72 -43.92 3.06
N LEU A 355 6.80 -43.58 2.35
CA LEU A 355 8.06 -43.14 2.96
C LEU A 355 7.89 -41.82 3.75
N ARG A 356 7.17 -40.83 3.20
CA ARG A 356 6.89 -39.55 3.87
C ARG A 356 6.02 -39.71 5.12
N VAL A 357 4.96 -40.50 5.03
CA VAL A 357 4.05 -40.75 6.16
C VAL A 357 4.75 -41.55 7.26
N SER A 358 5.58 -42.54 6.89
CA SER A 358 6.40 -43.31 7.84
C SER A 358 7.32 -42.41 8.68
N ALA A 359 7.83 -41.31 8.12
CA ALA A 359 8.65 -40.34 8.87
C ALA A 359 7.91 -39.63 10.01
N SER A 360 6.58 -39.74 10.07
CA SER A 360 5.74 -39.18 11.12
C SER A 360 5.36 -40.19 12.21
N LEU A 361 5.81 -41.45 12.13
CA LEU A 361 5.68 -42.47 13.18
C LEU A 361 6.61 -42.18 14.36
N PRO A 362 6.46 -42.88 15.51
CA PRO A 362 7.50 -42.90 16.54
C PRO A 362 8.86 -43.21 15.92
N PHE A 363 9.92 -42.52 16.36
CA PHE A 363 11.23 -42.62 15.71
C PHE A 363 11.77 -44.06 15.64
N VAL A 364 11.48 -44.89 16.65
CA VAL A 364 11.83 -46.32 16.66
C VAL A 364 11.19 -47.09 15.50
N ASP A 365 9.94 -46.79 15.18
CA ASP A 365 9.19 -47.42 14.09
C ASP A 365 9.59 -46.83 12.72
N ALA A 366 9.85 -45.52 12.67
CA ALA A 366 10.22 -44.82 11.43
C ALA A 366 11.65 -45.15 10.95
N ARG A 367 12.59 -45.30 11.90
CA ARG A 367 14.03 -45.40 11.61
C ARG A 367 14.39 -46.53 10.64
N PRO A 368 13.94 -47.80 10.81
CA PRO A 368 14.28 -48.88 9.90
C PRO A 368 13.84 -48.61 8.46
N VAL A 369 12.63 -48.07 8.27
CA VAL A 369 12.07 -47.73 6.95
C VAL A 369 12.87 -46.62 6.27
N LEU A 370 13.23 -45.58 7.02
CA LEU A 370 13.99 -44.44 6.51
C LEU A 370 15.45 -44.80 6.22
N GLU A 371 16.09 -45.59 7.07
CA GLU A 371 17.46 -46.09 6.87
C GLU A 371 17.55 -47.02 5.66
N GLU A 372 16.55 -47.88 5.41
CA GLU A 372 16.48 -48.67 4.18
C GLU A 372 16.44 -47.77 2.94
N ALA A 373 15.64 -46.69 2.95
CA ALA A 373 15.59 -45.75 1.84
C ALA A 373 16.95 -45.08 1.56
N THR A 374 17.78 -44.81 2.57
CA THR A 374 19.15 -44.28 2.38
C THR A 374 20.09 -45.26 1.65
N ARG A 375 19.75 -46.55 1.58
CA ARG A 375 20.53 -47.59 0.90
C ARG A 375 20.03 -47.91 -0.52
N SER A 376 18.96 -47.26 -0.98
CA SER A 376 18.38 -47.43 -2.32
C SER A 376 19.40 -47.20 -3.45
N ALA A 377 19.28 -47.90 -4.58
CA ALA A 377 20.05 -47.59 -5.79
C ALA A 377 19.61 -46.27 -6.45
N ASP A 378 18.33 -45.90 -6.30
CA ASP A 378 17.76 -44.64 -6.77
C ASP A 378 18.20 -43.46 -5.87
N ALA A 379 18.85 -42.47 -6.49
CA ALA A 379 19.38 -41.28 -5.82
C ALA A 379 18.27 -40.39 -5.23
N GLU A 380 17.10 -40.29 -5.87
CA GLU A 380 16.00 -39.47 -5.37
C GLU A 380 15.39 -40.10 -4.11
N ARG A 381 15.19 -41.42 -4.12
CA ARG A 381 14.78 -42.19 -2.93
C ARG A 381 15.80 -42.11 -1.80
N ARG A 382 17.11 -42.19 -2.09
CA ARG A 382 18.17 -41.99 -1.07
C ARG A 382 18.10 -40.60 -0.47
N ALA A 383 17.96 -39.57 -1.30
CA ALA A 383 17.89 -38.19 -0.85
C ALA A 383 16.66 -37.93 0.05
N ALA A 384 15.50 -38.48 -0.33
CA ALA A 384 14.30 -38.46 0.50
C ALA A 384 14.52 -39.19 1.84
N GLY A 385 15.16 -40.37 1.83
CA GLY A 385 15.51 -41.11 3.05
C GLY A 385 16.36 -40.29 4.02
N TYR A 386 17.44 -39.68 3.55
CA TYR A 386 18.30 -38.84 4.40
C TYR A 386 17.57 -37.61 4.95
N GLU A 387 16.82 -36.91 4.09
CA GLU A 387 16.03 -35.74 4.49
C GLU A 387 14.99 -36.09 5.57
N LEU A 388 14.24 -37.16 5.36
CA LEU A 388 13.18 -37.59 6.26
C LEU A 388 13.74 -38.16 7.57
N LEU A 389 14.90 -38.82 7.55
CA LEU A 389 15.56 -39.32 8.76
C LEU A 389 16.00 -38.16 9.68
N VAL A 390 16.58 -37.10 9.12
CA VAL A 390 16.94 -35.88 9.87
C VAL A 390 15.68 -35.19 10.41
N ARG A 391 14.62 -35.08 9.60
CA ARG A 391 13.34 -34.49 10.03
C ARG A 391 12.68 -35.29 11.15
N ALA A 392 12.62 -36.62 11.04
CA ALA A 392 12.03 -37.51 12.03
C ALA A 392 12.81 -37.46 13.35
N GLY A 393 14.15 -37.52 13.28
CA GLY A 393 15.02 -37.37 14.45
C GLY A 393 14.84 -36.03 15.14
N ALA A 394 14.86 -34.92 14.39
CA ALA A 394 14.64 -33.58 14.94
C ALA A 394 13.21 -33.36 15.48
N ALA A 395 12.22 -34.08 14.95
CA ALA A 395 10.84 -33.98 15.38
C ALA A 395 10.65 -34.51 16.82
N THR A 396 11.44 -35.49 17.27
CA THR A 396 11.37 -36.03 18.65
C THR A 396 11.59 -34.95 19.72
N GLY A 397 12.32 -33.88 19.38
CA GLY A 397 12.72 -32.86 20.34
C GLY A 397 13.82 -33.31 21.30
N ASP A 398 14.38 -34.50 21.11
CA ASP A 398 15.49 -35.05 21.90
C ASP A 398 16.84 -34.81 21.18
N PRO A 399 17.77 -34.05 21.79
CA PRO A 399 19.12 -33.86 21.27
C PRO A 399 19.91 -35.17 21.10
N GLY A 400 19.68 -36.17 21.96
CA GLY A 400 20.36 -37.48 21.90
C GLY A 400 20.00 -38.23 20.62
N THR A 401 18.71 -38.28 20.29
CA THR A 401 18.20 -38.85 19.04
C THR A 401 18.78 -38.17 17.80
N LEU A 402 18.82 -36.83 17.78
CA LEU A 402 19.42 -36.10 16.65
C LEU A 402 20.92 -36.41 16.51
N THR A 403 21.64 -36.50 17.63
CA THR A 403 23.05 -36.87 17.65
C THR A 403 23.26 -38.27 17.09
N ALA A 404 22.45 -39.24 17.50
CA ALA A 404 22.49 -40.61 16.98
C ALA A 404 22.20 -40.67 15.48
N VAL A 405 21.22 -39.90 14.99
CA VAL A 405 20.95 -39.78 13.55
C VAL A 405 22.17 -39.26 12.81
N LEU A 406 22.68 -38.08 13.17
CA LEU A 406 23.75 -37.41 12.42
C LEU A 406 25.08 -38.18 12.46
N THR A 407 25.40 -38.83 13.58
CA THR A 407 26.60 -39.69 13.71
C THR A 407 26.48 -40.98 12.89
N GLY A 408 25.26 -41.45 12.61
CA GLY A 408 24.99 -42.59 11.75
C GLY A 408 25.14 -42.31 10.24
N LEU A 409 25.18 -41.04 9.81
CA LEU A 409 25.21 -40.63 8.40
C LEU A 409 26.61 -40.71 7.76
N ARG A 410 27.35 -41.79 8.01
CA ARG A 410 28.76 -41.94 7.59
C ARG A 410 28.96 -41.95 6.07
N ARG A 411 27.94 -42.36 5.30
CA ARG A 411 28.00 -42.44 3.83
C ARG A 411 27.80 -41.09 3.14
N VAL A 412 27.22 -40.10 3.82
CA VAL A 412 26.75 -38.88 3.17
C VAL A 412 27.89 -38.02 2.61
N ALA A 413 29.09 -38.13 3.17
CA ALA A 413 30.29 -37.46 2.65
C ALA A 413 30.65 -37.90 1.23
N HIS A 414 30.22 -39.10 0.81
CA HIS A 414 30.48 -39.69 -0.51
C HIS A 414 29.24 -39.71 -1.42
N GLU A 415 28.11 -39.15 -0.99
CA GLU A 415 26.92 -39.01 -1.83
C GLU A 415 27.08 -37.85 -2.81
N GLN A 416 26.35 -37.90 -3.93
CA GLN A 416 26.31 -36.80 -4.91
C GLN A 416 25.67 -35.54 -4.31
N ASP A 417 26.07 -34.34 -4.78
CA ASP A 417 25.57 -33.09 -4.22
C ASP A 417 24.04 -32.95 -4.13
N PRO A 418 23.20 -33.36 -5.10
CA PRO A 418 21.74 -33.25 -4.96
C PRO A 418 21.19 -34.00 -3.73
N VAL A 419 21.78 -35.15 -3.39
CA VAL A 419 21.43 -35.95 -2.21
C VAL A 419 21.88 -35.22 -0.94
N ARG A 420 23.13 -34.73 -0.92
CA ARG A 420 23.67 -33.95 0.22
C ARG A 420 22.89 -32.66 0.45
N ALA A 421 22.52 -31.94 -0.60
CA ALA A 421 21.81 -30.67 -0.56
C ALA A 421 20.45 -30.80 0.14
N ARG A 422 19.70 -31.90 -0.10
CA ARG A 422 18.42 -32.16 0.55
C ARG A 422 18.56 -32.43 2.05
N LEU A 423 19.56 -33.22 2.44
CA LEU A 423 19.90 -33.44 3.84
C LEU A 423 20.30 -32.13 4.54
N LEU A 424 21.18 -31.35 3.92
CA LEU A 424 21.65 -30.07 4.48
C LEU A 424 20.50 -29.06 4.59
N ALA A 425 19.57 -29.05 3.63
CA ALA A 425 18.37 -28.24 3.70
C ALA A 425 17.44 -28.67 4.85
N ALA A 426 17.35 -29.97 5.14
CA ALA A 426 16.64 -30.49 6.31
C ALA A 426 17.31 -30.04 7.61
N LEU A 427 18.63 -30.17 7.69
CA LEU A 427 19.45 -29.75 8.83
C LEU A 427 19.32 -28.25 9.10
N ALA A 428 19.28 -27.40 8.06
CA ALA A 428 19.08 -25.96 8.18
C ALA A 428 17.73 -25.55 8.79
N ARG A 429 16.77 -26.49 8.92
CA ARG A 429 15.47 -26.27 9.58
C ARG A 429 15.43 -26.81 11.01
N VAL A 430 16.48 -27.49 11.48
CA VAL A 430 16.58 -28.01 12.85
C VAL A 430 16.65 -26.85 13.83
N ARG A 431 15.95 -26.99 14.96
CA ARG A 431 15.97 -25.98 16.04
C ARG A 431 17.37 -25.95 16.67
N PRO A 432 18.02 -24.78 16.81
CA PRO A 432 19.33 -24.68 17.44
C PRO A 432 19.46 -25.36 18.80
N ALA A 433 18.40 -25.32 19.61
CA ALA A 433 18.34 -25.93 20.93
C ALA A 433 18.50 -27.47 20.95
N LEU A 434 18.42 -28.14 19.80
CA LEU A 434 18.64 -29.59 19.69
C LEU A 434 20.10 -29.95 19.41
N VAL A 435 20.96 -28.96 19.16
CA VAL A 435 22.36 -29.16 18.83
C VAL A 435 23.20 -29.07 20.11
N GLU A 436 23.71 -30.21 20.55
CA GLU A 436 24.62 -30.32 21.70
C GLU A 436 26.07 -30.53 21.27
N ALA A 437 27.01 -30.40 22.20
CA ALA A 437 28.43 -30.58 21.93
C ALA A 437 28.77 -31.95 21.31
N ALA A 438 28.05 -33.00 21.68
CA ALA A 438 28.26 -34.36 21.19
C ALA A 438 28.04 -34.53 19.67
N VAL A 439 27.24 -33.67 19.03
CA VAL A 439 26.95 -33.74 17.60
C VAL A 439 27.93 -32.94 16.74
N LEU A 440 28.75 -32.09 17.36
CA LEU A 440 29.68 -31.21 16.66
C LEU A 440 30.66 -31.98 15.75
N PRO A 441 31.23 -33.14 16.14
CA PRO A 441 32.09 -33.91 15.23
C PRO A 441 31.38 -34.36 13.94
N ALA A 442 30.10 -34.73 14.01
CA ALA A 442 29.32 -35.11 12.84
C ALA A 442 29.02 -33.89 11.95
N LEU A 443 28.68 -32.75 12.54
CA LEU A 443 28.51 -31.49 11.81
C LEU A 443 29.83 -31.01 11.19
N ASP A 444 30.95 -31.22 11.88
CA ASP A 444 32.28 -30.91 11.40
C ASP A 444 32.63 -31.73 10.15
N ALA A 445 32.37 -33.04 10.19
CA ALA A 445 32.56 -33.91 9.04
C ALA A 445 31.71 -33.47 7.83
N LEU A 446 30.48 -33.00 8.03
CA LEU A 446 29.63 -32.47 6.96
C LEU A 446 30.17 -31.17 6.36
N VAL A 447 30.67 -30.25 7.20
CA VAL A 447 31.28 -29.00 6.73
C VAL A 447 32.55 -29.31 5.96
N THR A 448 33.42 -30.16 6.50
CA THR A 448 34.68 -30.59 5.86
C THR A 448 34.40 -31.28 4.53
N ALA A 449 33.48 -32.24 4.48
CA ALA A 449 33.09 -32.90 3.23
C ALA A 449 32.58 -31.92 2.17
N ALA A 450 31.80 -30.89 2.55
CA ALA A 450 31.33 -29.87 1.62
C ALA A 450 32.43 -28.89 1.16
N VAL A 451 33.43 -28.63 2.00
CA VAL A 451 34.59 -27.79 1.64
C VAL A 451 35.52 -28.54 0.70
N ASP A 452 35.77 -29.83 0.96
CA ASP A 452 36.71 -30.66 0.20
C ASP A 452 36.11 -31.16 -1.13
N ALA A 453 34.79 -31.32 -1.22
CA ALA A 453 34.13 -31.81 -2.42
C ALA A 453 34.05 -30.75 -3.53
N GLY A 454 34.59 -31.08 -4.70
CA GLY A 454 34.57 -30.21 -5.89
C GLY A 454 33.17 -30.02 -6.51
N ASP A 455 32.22 -30.92 -6.25
CA ASP A 455 30.85 -30.87 -6.77
C ASP A 455 29.86 -30.10 -5.85
N THR A 456 30.34 -29.49 -4.76
CA THR A 456 29.48 -28.77 -3.80
C THR A 456 28.75 -27.59 -4.43
N SER A 457 27.41 -27.67 -4.49
CA SER A 457 26.57 -26.63 -5.08
C SER A 457 26.39 -25.40 -4.18
N ALA A 458 25.89 -24.31 -4.78
CA ALA A 458 25.46 -23.12 -4.05
C ALA A 458 24.34 -23.42 -3.05
N ALA A 459 23.49 -24.43 -3.31
CA ALA A 459 22.40 -24.82 -2.41
C ALA A 459 22.93 -25.46 -1.12
N SER A 460 23.88 -26.40 -1.25
CA SER A 460 24.58 -27.03 -0.13
C SER A 460 25.32 -25.99 0.73
N ARG A 461 26.08 -25.07 0.10
CA ARG A 461 26.75 -23.96 0.81
C ARG A 461 25.75 -23.06 1.54
N ALA A 462 24.67 -22.65 0.88
CA ALA A 462 23.65 -21.80 1.50
C ALA A 462 22.96 -22.48 2.69
N ALA A 463 22.72 -23.79 2.63
CA ALA A 463 22.15 -24.56 3.73
C ALA A 463 23.10 -24.61 4.94
N LEU A 464 24.40 -24.91 4.72
CA LEU A 464 25.41 -24.91 5.79
C LEU A 464 25.59 -23.53 6.43
N HIS A 465 25.58 -22.46 5.64
CA HIS A 465 25.56 -21.10 6.18
C HIS A 465 24.34 -20.87 7.08
N ARG A 466 23.13 -21.30 6.67
CA ARG A 466 21.92 -21.18 7.51
C ARG A 466 22.04 -21.95 8.82
N VAL A 467 22.64 -23.15 8.81
CA VAL A 467 22.91 -23.92 10.04
C VAL A 467 23.82 -23.12 10.96
N ALA A 468 24.99 -22.70 10.47
CA ALA A 468 25.98 -22.04 11.30
C ALA A 468 25.49 -20.67 11.84
N PHE A 469 24.81 -19.87 11.02
CA PHE A 469 24.19 -18.61 11.47
C PHE A 469 22.99 -18.83 12.40
N GLY A 470 22.21 -19.89 12.19
CA GLY A 470 21.09 -20.25 13.07
C GLY A 470 21.57 -20.62 14.47
N LEU A 471 22.67 -21.38 14.56
CA LEU A 471 23.32 -21.70 15.83
C LEU A 471 23.94 -20.47 16.49
N LEU A 472 24.61 -19.60 15.72
CA LEU A 472 25.19 -18.37 16.26
C LEU A 472 24.12 -17.40 16.79
N GLY A 473 22.94 -17.38 16.18
CA GLY A 473 21.81 -16.54 16.61
C GLY A 473 21.08 -17.03 17.87
N HIS A 474 21.39 -18.24 18.36
CA HIS A 474 20.78 -18.81 19.55
C HIS A 474 21.51 -18.34 20.83
N PRO A 475 20.79 -18.00 21.91
CA PRO A 475 21.41 -17.60 23.17
C PRO A 475 22.03 -18.80 23.88
N TRP A 476 23.35 -18.95 23.76
CA TRP A 476 24.14 -19.94 24.48
C TRP A 476 24.78 -19.35 25.74
N PRO A 477 25.12 -20.17 26.75
CA PRO A 477 26.02 -19.77 27.83
C PRO A 477 27.40 -19.34 27.28
N ASP A 478 28.06 -18.42 27.99
CA ASP A 478 29.41 -17.97 27.64
C ASP A 478 30.38 -19.17 27.62
N GLY A 479 31.20 -19.25 26.57
CA GLY A 479 32.14 -20.37 26.39
C GLY A 479 31.56 -21.64 25.73
N SER A 480 30.29 -21.64 25.29
CA SER A 480 29.67 -22.79 24.62
C SER A 480 30.49 -23.31 23.42
N ALA A 481 30.75 -24.63 23.42
CA ALA A 481 31.40 -25.32 22.31
C ALA A 481 30.60 -25.20 20.99
N VAL A 482 29.27 -25.11 21.07
CA VAL A 482 28.39 -24.98 19.89
C VAL A 482 28.54 -23.59 19.26
N ALA A 483 28.60 -22.54 20.08
CA ALA A 483 28.85 -21.18 19.61
C ALA A 483 30.27 -21.05 19.01
N GLY A 484 31.26 -21.71 19.64
CA GLY A 484 32.61 -21.83 19.09
C GLY A 484 32.63 -22.51 17.72
N TRP A 485 32.03 -23.69 17.61
CA TRP A 485 31.92 -24.43 16.36
C TRP A 485 31.21 -23.63 15.27
N ALA A 486 30.11 -22.93 15.59
CA ALA A 486 29.38 -22.11 14.63
C ALA A 486 30.27 -21.01 14.04
N LEU A 487 31.09 -20.35 14.86
CA LEU A 487 32.04 -19.33 14.40
C LEU A 487 33.13 -19.95 13.51
N ASP A 488 33.64 -21.13 13.86
CA ASP A 488 34.65 -21.84 13.07
C ASP A 488 34.09 -22.40 11.75
N ALA A 489 32.83 -22.82 11.72
CA ALA A 489 32.14 -23.26 10.51
C ALA A 489 31.86 -22.08 9.56
N ILE A 490 31.41 -20.93 10.09
CA ILE A 490 31.22 -19.69 9.30
C ILE A 490 32.55 -19.27 8.66
N ASP A 491 33.65 -19.41 9.40
CA ASP A 491 35.00 -19.10 8.91
C ASP A 491 35.46 -20.04 7.81
N ARG A 492 35.39 -21.37 8.02
CA ARG A 492 35.76 -22.38 7.02
C ARG A 492 34.96 -22.27 5.73
N LEU A 493 33.68 -21.91 5.83
CA LEU A 493 32.80 -21.69 4.67
C LEU A 493 33.02 -20.33 3.98
N GLY A 494 33.92 -19.46 4.49
CA GLY A 494 34.19 -18.14 3.91
C GLY A 494 33.04 -17.14 4.00
N ALA A 495 32.06 -17.36 4.90
CA ALA A 495 30.78 -16.64 4.90
C ALA A 495 30.94 -15.12 5.14
N TRP A 496 32.02 -14.71 5.83
CA TRP A 496 32.34 -13.32 6.12
C TRP A 496 32.52 -12.44 4.87
N ARG A 497 32.70 -13.06 3.70
CA ARG A 497 32.85 -12.37 2.41
C ARG A 497 31.50 -12.13 1.69
N HIS A 498 30.38 -12.63 2.22
CA HIS A 498 29.07 -12.63 1.54
C HIS A 498 28.01 -11.76 2.27
N ASP A 499 27.90 -10.49 1.86
CA ASP A 499 27.00 -9.49 2.44
C ASP A 499 25.52 -9.94 2.53
N ALA A 500 25.03 -10.68 1.54
CA ALA A 500 23.63 -11.12 1.45
C ALA A 500 23.24 -12.13 2.55
N LEU A 501 24.18 -12.96 3.02
CA LEU A 501 23.94 -13.99 4.03
C LEU A 501 24.11 -13.43 5.45
N LEU A 502 25.07 -12.52 5.65
CA LEU A 502 25.41 -11.95 6.95
C LEU A 502 24.33 -11.01 7.51
N GLY A 503 23.70 -10.21 6.64
CA GLY A 503 22.80 -9.14 7.08
C GLY A 503 21.65 -9.59 7.97
N PRO A 504 20.80 -10.55 7.54
CA PRO A 504 19.67 -11.02 8.34
C PRO A 504 20.10 -11.69 9.65
N ALA A 505 21.14 -12.53 9.61
CA ALA A 505 21.64 -13.25 10.77
C ALA A 505 22.19 -12.31 11.86
N LEU A 506 23.03 -11.35 11.48
CA LEU A 506 23.62 -10.39 12.41
C LEU A 506 22.58 -9.42 13.00
N ARG A 507 21.51 -9.11 12.26
CA ARG A 507 20.38 -8.32 12.77
C ARG A 507 19.52 -9.09 13.77
N ALA A 508 19.50 -10.42 13.69
CA ALA A 508 18.76 -11.29 14.59
C ALA A 508 19.48 -11.54 15.93
N LEU A 509 20.77 -11.21 16.03
CA LEU A 509 21.54 -11.35 17.27
C LEU A 509 20.90 -10.54 18.42
N PRO A 510 20.74 -11.13 19.62
CA PRO A 510 20.44 -10.40 20.85
C PRO A 510 21.37 -9.19 21.05
N ARG A 511 20.86 -8.12 21.67
CA ARG A 511 21.70 -6.96 22.04
C ARG A 511 22.77 -7.38 23.05
N GLY A 512 24.02 -6.98 22.81
CA GLY A 512 25.19 -7.36 23.60
C GLY A 512 26.10 -8.39 22.90
N GLN A 513 25.52 -9.38 22.21
CA GLN A 513 26.27 -10.48 21.58
C GLN A 513 27.10 -10.05 20.37
N GLU A 514 26.81 -8.90 19.75
CA GLU A 514 27.61 -8.38 18.64
C GLU A 514 29.07 -8.15 19.03
N ARG A 515 29.34 -7.83 20.30
CA ARG A 515 30.71 -7.64 20.81
C ARG A 515 31.48 -8.94 20.91
N ALA A 516 30.84 -10.01 21.39
CA ALA A 516 31.45 -11.34 21.48
C ALA A 516 31.78 -11.89 20.09
N VAL A 517 30.87 -11.72 19.13
CA VAL A 517 31.10 -12.10 17.72
C VAL A 517 32.27 -11.32 17.15
N VAL A 518 32.30 -9.99 17.29
CA VAL A 518 33.41 -9.16 16.81
C VAL A 518 34.72 -9.58 17.47
N ALA A 519 34.76 -9.77 18.79
CA ALA A 519 35.97 -10.14 19.51
C ALA A 519 36.58 -11.46 19.00
N ARG A 520 35.76 -12.48 18.71
CA ARG A 520 36.25 -13.77 18.21
C ARG A 520 36.84 -13.67 16.80
N VAL A 521 36.22 -12.89 15.91
CA VAL A 521 36.70 -12.75 14.52
C VAL A 521 37.78 -11.69 14.38
N LEU A 522 37.98 -10.86 15.39
CA LEU A 522 38.89 -9.71 15.36
C LEU A 522 40.32 -10.07 14.90
N PRO A 523 40.96 -11.16 15.36
CA PRO A 523 42.30 -11.52 14.91
C PRO A 523 42.34 -11.79 13.39
N ARG A 524 41.34 -12.49 12.84
CA ARG A 524 41.23 -12.77 11.41
C ARG A 524 40.87 -11.55 10.59
N LEU A 525 40.03 -10.66 11.12
CA LEU A 525 39.73 -9.38 10.45
C LEU A 525 40.98 -8.50 10.36
N ARG A 526 41.78 -8.42 11.43
CA ARG A 526 43.08 -7.75 11.42
C ARG A 526 44.04 -8.39 10.42
N ASP A 527 44.07 -9.72 10.37
CA ASP A 527 44.92 -10.47 9.47
C ASP A 527 44.53 -10.33 7.99
N ALA A 528 43.24 -10.41 7.67
CA ALA A 528 42.69 -10.13 6.36
C ALA A 528 42.95 -8.67 5.95
N LEU A 529 42.81 -7.73 6.88
CA LEU A 529 43.11 -6.32 6.62
C LEU A 529 44.59 -6.08 6.36
N ARG A 530 45.50 -6.74 7.10
CA ARG A 530 46.95 -6.75 6.83
C ARG A 530 47.30 -7.29 5.45
N ARG A 531 46.56 -8.30 4.96
CA ARG A 531 46.65 -8.80 3.58
C ARG A 531 45.99 -7.89 2.53
N GLY A 532 45.35 -6.80 2.94
CA GLY A 532 44.66 -5.87 2.03
C GLY A 532 43.25 -6.33 1.61
N GLU A 533 42.62 -7.23 2.37
CA GLU A 533 41.29 -7.79 2.09
C GLU A 533 40.21 -7.32 3.09
N PRO A 534 39.74 -6.07 3.02
CA PRO A 534 38.80 -5.50 4.01
C PRO A 534 37.33 -5.89 3.78
N THR A 535 37.02 -6.73 2.79
CA THR A 535 35.64 -7.11 2.44
C THR A 535 34.89 -7.66 3.67
N ALA A 536 35.55 -8.46 4.50
CA ALA A 536 34.96 -9.01 5.72
C ALA A 536 34.63 -7.93 6.78
N VAL A 537 35.51 -6.92 6.94
CA VAL A 537 35.28 -5.79 7.84
C VAL A 537 34.06 -4.97 7.39
N LEU A 538 33.96 -4.72 6.08
CA LEU A 538 32.85 -3.96 5.50
C LEU A 538 31.52 -4.72 5.56
N GLY A 539 31.55 -6.03 5.28
CA GLY A 539 30.37 -6.89 5.38
C GLY A 539 29.83 -6.96 6.80
N LEU A 540 30.72 -7.10 7.79
CA LEU A 540 30.35 -7.11 9.20
C LEU A 540 29.75 -5.77 9.65
N ALA A 541 30.37 -4.65 9.30
CA ALA A 541 29.85 -3.32 9.61
C ALA A 541 28.47 -3.08 8.97
N THR A 542 28.29 -3.52 7.73
CA THR A 542 27.01 -3.41 7.00
C THR A 542 25.93 -4.29 7.64
N GLY A 543 26.27 -5.52 8.02
CA GLY A 543 25.34 -6.47 8.65
C GLY A 543 24.86 -6.01 10.03
N LEU A 544 25.76 -5.47 10.87
CA LEU A 544 25.43 -4.90 12.19
C LEU A 544 24.72 -3.54 12.10
N GLY A 545 24.90 -2.80 11.00
CA GLY A 545 24.27 -1.52 10.75
C GLY A 545 24.54 -0.50 11.86
N ARG A 546 23.49 0.06 12.47
CA ARG A 546 23.63 1.08 13.53
C ARG A 546 24.37 0.57 14.77
N ARG A 547 24.37 -0.74 15.03
CA ARG A 547 25.05 -1.36 16.19
C ARG A 547 26.57 -1.29 16.06
N ALA A 548 27.11 -1.34 14.84
CA ALA A 548 28.55 -1.24 14.58
C ALA A 548 29.17 0.08 15.09
N ARG A 549 28.36 1.14 15.23
CA ARG A 549 28.81 2.46 15.68
C ARG A 549 29.35 2.46 17.12
N GLY A 550 28.89 1.53 17.95
CA GLY A 550 29.24 1.44 19.38
C GLY A 550 30.28 0.37 19.72
N ILE A 551 31.00 -0.16 18.71
CA ILE A 551 32.04 -1.19 18.88
C ILE A 551 33.40 -0.56 18.50
N PRO A 552 34.23 -0.14 19.48
CA PRO A 552 35.48 0.57 19.23
C PRO A 552 36.43 -0.17 18.29
N GLU A 553 36.63 -1.48 18.50
CA GLU A 553 37.56 -2.32 17.76
C GLU A 553 37.18 -2.40 16.27
N LEU A 554 35.86 -2.44 15.98
CA LEU A 554 35.37 -2.40 14.61
C LEU A 554 35.53 -1.00 13.98
N GLN A 555 35.41 0.07 14.77
CA GLN A 555 35.67 1.43 14.29
C GLN A 555 37.14 1.68 13.99
N GLU A 556 38.06 1.07 14.74
CA GLU A 556 39.50 1.06 14.45
C GLU A 556 39.80 0.32 13.14
N LEU A 557 39.25 -0.88 12.96
CA LEU A 557 39.38 -1.64 11.72
C LEU A 557 38.79 -0.89 10.52
N LEU A 558 37.67 -0.19 10.69
CA LEU A 558 37.12 0.66 9.62
C LEU A 558 38.02 1.86 9.31
N ALA A 559 38.65 2.46 10.32
CA ALA A 559 39.62 3.53 10.14
C ALA A 559 40.86 3.04 9.38
N GLU A 560 41.38 1.86 9.72
CA GLU A 560 42.48 1.22 9.00
C GLU A 560 42.07 0.80 7.59
N ALA A 561 40.85 0.29 7.38
CA ALA A 561 40.31 -0.02 6.05
C ALA A 561 40.21 1.21 5.13
N THR A 562 40.22 2.43 5.68
CA THR A 562 40.31 3.65 4.86
C THR A 562 41.69 3.88 4.24
N THR A 563 42.71 3.07 4.51
CA THR A 563 44.07 3.20 3.92
C THR A 563 44.35 2.18 2.82
N VAL A 564 43.51 1.15 2.67
CA VAL A 564 43.65 0.07 1.68
C VAL A 564 43.73 0.61 0.25
N ARG A 565 44.62 0.06 -0.59
CA ARG A 565 44.96 0.52 -1.96
C ARG A 565 43.86 0.37 -3.02
N ASP A 566 42.84 -0.43 -2.79
CA ASP A 566 41.67 -0.52 -3.69
C ASP A 566 40.72 0.67 -3.48
N ASP A 567 40.47 1.46 -4.53
CA ASP A 567 39.64 2.67 -4.46
C ASP A 567 38.15 2.40 -4.22
N ARG A 568 37.59 1.32 -4.75
CA ARG A 568 36.16 0.98 -4.55
C ARG A 568 35.92 0.62 -3.09
N VAL A 569 36.82 -0.18 -2.56
CA VAL A 569 36.85 -0.64 -1.18
C VAL A 569 37.05 0.51 -0.20
N GLN A 570 38.04 1.38 -0.46
CA GLN A 570 38.31 2.53 0.39
C GLN A 570 37.10 3.49 0.44
N ARG A 571 36.41 3.71 -0.69
CA ARG A 571 35.17 4.51 -0.74
C ARG A 571 34.07 3.93 0.15
N ARG A 572 33.91 2.60 0.15
CA ARG A 572 32.96 1.90 1.05
C ARG A 572 33.37 2.06 2.52
N ALA A 573 34.66 1.91 2.83
CA ALA A 573 35.20 2.08 4.19
C ALA A 573 34.97 3.49 4.72
N VAL A 574 35.27 4.52 3.91
CA VAL A 574 35.02 5.93 4.26
C VAL A 574 33.54 6.18 4.53
N ALA A 575 32.65 5.66 3.70
CA ALA A 575 31.20 5.81 3.91
C ALA A 575 30.74 5.15 5.23
N ALA A 576 31.22 3.93 5.52
CA ALA A 576 30.90 3.21 6.75
C ALA A 576 31.46 3.91 8.00
N TRP A 577 32.71 4.39 7.93
CA TRP A 577 33.37 5.06 9.06
C TRP A 577 32.76 6.43 9.38
N LEU A 578 32.28 7.16 8.37
CA LEU A 578 31.57 8.42 8.55
C LEU A 578 30.09 8.26 8.97
N ASP A 579 29.56 7.04 9.08
CA ASP A 579 28.14 6.83 9.41
C ASP A 579 27.77 7.35 10.82
N ALA A 580 28.68 7.28 11.78
CA ALA A 580 28.47 7.76 13.15
C ALA A 580 28.35 9.31 13.23
N PRO A 581 27.18 9.90 13.57
CA PRO A 581 26.98 11.35 13.45
C PRO A 581 27.85 12.22 14.36
N GLY A 582 28.19 11.74 15.56
CA GLY A 582 28.92 12.51 16.57
C GLY A 582 30.39 12.77 16.22
N THR A 583 31.06 11.79 15.60
CA THR A 583 32.49 11.86 15.24
C THR A 583 32.72 12.18 13.77
N ARG A 584 31.64 12.26 12.97
CA ARG A 584 31.68 12.42 11.51
C ARG A 584 32.50 13.62 11.03
N LEU A 585 32.41 14.76 11.70
CA LEU A 585 33.15 15.97 11.30
C LEU A 585 34.66 15.79 11.52
N ALA A 586 35.06 15.40 12.73
CA ALA A 586 36.46 15.16 13.07
C ALA A 586 37.09 14.11 12.13
N ARG A 587 36.39 13.00 11.88
CA ARG A 587 36.85 11.95 10.94
C ARG A 587 36.95 12.44 9.49
N ALA A 588 36.02 13.28 9.04
CA ALA A 588 36.09 13.87 7.70
C ALA A 588 37.29 14.82 7.57
N GLU A 589 37.59 15.60 8.61
CA GLU A 589 38.76 16.47 8.66
C GLU A 589 40.06 15.67 8.70
N GLU A 590 40.10 14.58 9.47
CA GLU A 590 41.22 13.64 9.53
C GLU A 590 41.53 13.02 8.16
N LEU A 591 40.50 12.58 7.42
CA LEU A 591 40.69 12.05 6.06
C LEU A 591 41.31 13.08 5.11
N VAL A 592 40.86 14.34 5.19
CA VAL A 592 41.39 15.42 4.34
C VAL A 592 42.79 15.86 4.77
N ALA A 593 43.14 15.74 6.06
CA ALA A 593 44.49 15.99 6.55
C ALA A 593 45.47 14.93 6.03
N ARG A 594 45.07 13.65 6.03
CA ARG A 594 45.86 12.53 5.50
C ARG A 594 46.05 12.60 3.98
N ASP A 595 44.98 12.84 3.23
CA ASP A 595 45.03 13.05 1.78
C ASP A 595 44.10 14.20 1.40
N ARG A 596 44.68 15.30 0.91
CA ARG A 596 43.94 16.51 0.52
C ARG A 596 42.86 16.23 -0.53
N SER A 597 43.06 15.21 -1.38
CA SER A 597 42.09 14.80 -2.41
C SER A 597 40.91 13.99 -1.87
N ALA A 598 40.95 13.52 -0.62
CA ALA A 598 39.82 12.81 0.02
C ALA A 598 38.56 13.68 0.12
N ILE A 599 38.69 15.01 0.03
CA ILE A 599 37.58 15.95 -0.06
C ILE A 599 36.67 15.70 -1.28
N THR A 600 37.18 15.04 -2.33
CA THR A 600 36.40 14.68 -3.53
C THR A 600 35.42 13.53 -3.29
N LEU A 601 35.58 12.79 -2.19
CA LEU A 601 34.70 11.67 -1.86
C LEU A 601 33.32 12.18 -1.44
N PRO A 602 32.20 11.72 -2.05
CA PRO A 602 30.87 12.24 -1.75
C PRO A 602 30.49 12.22 -0.25
N PRO A 603 30.82 11.17 0.54
CA PRO A 603 30.55 11.17 1.98
C PRO A 603 31.31 12.26 2.76
N VAL A 604 32.57 12.53 2.39
CA VAL A 604 33.43 13.56 3.02
C VAL A 604 32.95 14.95 2.59
N LEU A 605 32.76 15.17 1.29
CA LEU A 605 32.27 16.42 0.73
C LEU A 605 30.94 16.84 1.35
N ALA A 606 30.00 15.90 1.51
CA ALA A 606 28.70 16.17 2.12
C ALA A 606 28.82 16.71 3.55
N VAL A 607 29.82 16.30 4.32
CA VAL A 607 30.05 16.78 5.68
C VAL A 607 30.65 18.18 5.65
N LEU A 608 31.75 18.33 4.90
CA LEU A 608 32.52 19.57 4.87
C LEU A 608 31.76 20.72 4.21
N VAL A 609 31.00 20.47 3.14
CA VAL A 609 30.18 21.51 2.50
C VAL A 609 29.19 22.16 3.48
N ARG A 610 28.66 21.39 4.44
CA ARG A 610 27.66 21.90 5.41
C ARG A 610 28.27 22.51 6.67
N ARG A 611 29.52 22.15 6.99
CA ARG A 611 30.17 22.47 8.27
C ARG A 611 31.43 23.32 8.16
N ARG A 612 32.18 23.17 7.07
CA ARG A 612 33.47 23.83 6.77
C ARG A 612 33.50 24.34 5.31
N PRO A 613 32.57 25.21 4.89
CA PRO A 613 32.47 25.68 3.50
C PRO A 613 33.74 26.37 3.00
N ALA A 614 34.43 27.14 3.83
CA ALA A 614 35.68 27.80 3.46
C ALA A 614 36.74 26.79 2.99
N ARG A 615 36.93 25.69 3.73
CA ARG A 615 37.87 24.62 3.36
C ARG A 615 37.54 23.93 2.02
N VAL A 616 36.26 23.90 1.65
CA VAL A 616 35.81 23.37 0.35
C VAL A 616 36.17 24.38 -0.75
N LEU A 617 35.88 25.67 -0.54
CA LEU A 617 36.15 26.73 -1.50
C LEU A 617 37.65 26.95 -1.74
N ASP A 618 38.48 26.91 -0.70
CA ASP A 618 39.95 27.05 -0.80
C ASP A 618 40.58 26.01 -1.74
N ARG A 619 39.92 24.87 -1.90
CA ARG A 619 40.36 23.74 -2.73
C ARG A 619 39.63 23.69 -4.07
N ALA A 620 38.44 24.26 -4.17
CA ALA A 620 37.68 24.32 -5.41
C ALA A 620 38.39 25.21 -6.44
N GLY A 621 38.34 24.83 -7.72
CA GLY A 621 39.08 25.48 -8.79
C GLY A 621 40.57 25.13 -8.84
N ARG A 622 41.09 24.32 -7.91
CA ARG A 622 42.51 23.89 -7.90
C ARG A 622 42.67 22.48 -8.42
N ARG A 623 43.88 22.16 -8.90
CA ARG A 623 44.29 20.77 -9.18
C ARG A 623 44.55 20.07 -7.85
N LEU A 624 43.81 19.02 -7.56
CA LEU A 624 44.05 18.22 -6.36
C LEU A 624 45.03 17.10 -6.68
N ARG A 625 46.18 17.13 -6.00
CA ARG A 625 47.15 16.02 -5.96
C ARG A 625 46.79 15.10 -4.79
N GLY A 626 47.01 13.81 -4.97
CA GLY A 626 46.61 12.78 -4.02
C GLY A 626 45.91 11.63 -4.72
N ARG A 627 45.51 10.62 -3.95
CA ARG A 627 44.98 9.36 -4.48
C ARG A 627 43.67 9.52 -5.24
N PHE A 628 42.78 10.37 -4.72
CA PHE A 628 41.53 10.75 -5.36
C PHE A 628 41.64 12.06 -6.15
N GLY A 629 42.86 12.41 -6.54
CA GLY A 629 43.17 13.64 -7.26
C GLY A 629 42.48 13.70 -8.62
N THR A 630 42.46 14.90 -9.20
CA THR A 630 41.71 15.18 -10.43
C THR A 630 42.48 14.88 -11.71
N ARG A 631 43.54 14.06 -11.66
CA ARG A 631 44.36 13.63 -12.82
C ARG A 631 44.75 14.78 -13.77
N GLY A 632 45.10 15.93 -13.22
CA GLY A 632 45.50 17.13 -13.98
C GLY A 632 44.37 18.13 -14.26
N ALA A 633 43.10 17.77 -14.11
CA ALA A 633 41.97 18.70 -14.25
C ALA A 633 41.76 19.56 -12.98
N TRP A 634 41.06 20.68 -13.09
CA TRP A 634 40.61 21.44 -11.93
C TRP A 634 39.44 20.74 -11.23
N TRP A 635 39.48 20.71 -9.89
CA TRP A 635 38.40 20.17 -9.10
C TRP A 635 37.31 21.22 -8.87
N LEU A 636 36.11 20.96 -9.37
CA LEU A 636 34.92 21.73 -9.05
C LEU A 636 33.88 20.81 -8.41
N PRO A 637 33.59 20.94 -7.10
CA PRO A 637 32.58 20.11 -6.47
C PRO A 637 31.19 20.46 -7.01
N GLU A 638 30.41 19.44 -7.33
CA GLU A 638 29.02 19.60 -7.75
C GLU A 638 28.10 19.54 -6.53
N LEU A 639 27.78 20.71 -6.00
CA LEU A 639 27.04 20.87 -4.76
C LEU A 639 25.53 20.92 -5.05
N ARG A 640 24.70 20.50 -4.09
CA ARG A 640 23.24 20.66 -4.17
C ARG A 640 22.83 21.91 -3.39
N ALA A 641 21.81 22.65 -3.83
CA ALA A 641 21.37 23.86 -3.11
C ALA A 641 21.06 23.64 -1.63
N ARG A 642 20.54 22.45 -1.28
CA ARG A 642 20.29 22.09 0.12
C ARG A 642 21.55 22.10 1.00
N ASP A 643 22.71 21.83 0.40
CA ASP A 643 24.00 21.79 1.07
C ASP A 643 24.60 23.20 1.23
N LEU A 644 24.14 24.15 0.40
CA LEU A 644 24.57 25.55 0.38
C LEU A 644 23.73 26.47 1.30
N ARG A 645 22.62 25.99 1.88
CA ARG A 645 21.66 26.84 2.63
C ARG A 645 22.24 27.67 3.78
N ARG A 646 23.40 27.28 4.30
CA ARG A 646 24.08 27.98 5.42
C ARG A 646 25.35 28.70 4.99
N TRP A 647 25.64 28.73 3.69
CA TRP A 647 26.76 29.49 3.15
C TRP A 647 26.43 30.98 3.24
N SER A 648 27.48 31.80 3.38
CA SER A 648 27.34 33.25 3.33
C SER A 648 27.33 33.78 1.90
N PRO A 649 26.89 35.03 1.67
CA PRO A 649 26.90 35.64 0.34
C PRO A 649 28.29 35.61 -0.32
N ALA A 650 29.36 35.91 0.43
CA ALA A 650 30.73 35.85 -0.08
C ALA A 650 31.15 34.43 -0.52
N GLN A 651 30.73 33.40 0.23
CA GLN A 651 30.98 32.00 -0.10
C GLN A 651 30.20 31.57 -1.35
N ILE A 652 28.95 32.02 -1.49
CA ILE A 652 28.14 31.79 -2.69
C ILE A 652 28.77 32.50 -3.89
N GLU A 653 29.21 33.75 -3.76
CA GLU A 653 29.84 34.49 -4.88
C GLU A 653 31.13 33.83 -5.34
N THR A 654 31.97 33.38 -4.40
CA THR A 654 33.19 32.64 -4.73
C THR A 654 32.86 31.38 -5.54
N TYR A 655 31.82 30.64 -5.14
CA TYR A 655 31.38 29.45 -5.88
C TYR A 655 30.75 29.80 -7.24
N ARG A 656 30.01 30.92 -7.36
CA ARG A 656 29.50 31.43 -8.64
C ARG A 656 30.64 31.75 -9.60
N GLY A 657 31.68 32.44 -9.13
CA GLY A 657 32.88 32.71 -9.92
C GLY A 657 33.54 31.43 -10.45
N LEU A 658 33.66 30.41 -9.60
CA LEU A 658 34.18 29.10 -10.00
C LEU A 658 33.28 28.37 -11.01
N LEU A 659 31.96 28.49 -10.90
CA LEU A 659 31.01 27.94 -11.88
C LEU A 659 31.13 28.63 -13.24
N ARG A 660 31.20 29.97 -13.25
CA ARG A 660 31.39 30.75 -14.49
C ARG A 660 32.71 30.42 -15.17
N ALA A 661 33.80 30.36 -14.41
CA ALA A 661 35.12 29.97 -14.93
C ALA A 661 35.11 28.56 -15.54
N ALA A 662 34.38 27.61 -14.95
CA ALA A 662 34.26 26.26 -15.50
C ALA A 662 33.34 26.19 -16.73
N LEU A 663 32.32 27.03 -16.84
CA LEU A 663 31.43 27.11 -18.00
C LEU A 663 32.11 27.74 -19.22
N ALA A 664 33.14 28.56 -19.00
CA ALA A 664 33.98 29.12 -20.07
C ALA A 664 34.96 28.10 -20.69
N ASP A 665 35.15 26.92 -20.09
CA ASP A 665 36.03 25.87 -20.62
C ASP A 665 35.37 25.16 -21.82
N PRO A 666 35.90 25.30 -23.05
CA PRO A 666 35.34 24.66 -24.24
C PRO A 666 35.49 23.13 -24.22
N GLY A 667 36.40 22.58 -23.39
CA GLY A 667 36.60 21.14 -23.22
C GLY A 667 35.60 20.47 -22.27
N LEU A 668 34.67 21.24 -21.67
CA LEU A 668 33.73 20.70 -20.69
C LEU A 668 32.68 19.79 -21.35
N VAL A 669 32.62 18.53 -20.91
CA VAL A 669 31.62 17.56 -21.38
C VAL A 669 30.20 18.12 -21.27
N ARG A 670 29.44 18.02 -22.37
CA ARG A 670 28.09 18.56 -22.55
C ARG A 670 27.15 18.40 -21.34
N HIS A 671 26.98 17.18 -20.83
CA HIS A 671 26.12 16.92 -19.67
C HIS A 671 26.60 17.59 -18.36
N ARG A 672 27.92 17.74 -18.20
CA ARG A 672 28.50 18.45 -17.05
C ARG A 672 28.27 19.95 -17.20
N ARG A 673 28.45 20.53 -18.39
CA ARG A 673 28.13 21.94 -18.70
C ARG A 673 26.68 22.27 -18.32
N ALA A 674 25.72 21.47 -18.76
CA ALA A 674 24.31 21.65 -18.40
C ALA A 674 24.03 21.58 -16.89
N ARG A 675 24.67 20.66 -16.16
CA ARG A 675 24.54 20.57 -14.68
C ARG A 675 25.10 21.80 -13.97
N LEU A 676 26.23 22.32 -14.43
CA LEU A 676 26.84 23.54 -13.87
C LEU A 676 26.01 24.78 -14.21
N ALA A 677 25.48 24.88 -15.42
CA ALA A 677 24.59 25.96 -15.84
C ALA A 677 23.30 25.97 -14.99
N ALA A 678 22.67 24.81 -14.78
CA ALA A 678 21.55 24.68 -13.85
C ALA A 678 21.91 25.13 -12.42
N ARG A 679 23.11 24.76 -11.94
CA ARG A 679 23.55 25.17 -10.60
C ARG A 679 23.76 26.69 -10.51
N LEU A 680 24.32 27.31 -11.55
CA LEU A 680 24.52 28.75 -11.60
C LEU A 680 23.17 29.49 -11.67
N ALA A 681 22.24 29.06 -12.52
CA ALA A 681 20.90 29.63 -12.62
C ALA A 681 20.09 29.53 -11.31
N GLU A 682 20.27 28.47 -10.51
CA GLU A 682 19.63 28.36 -9.19
C GLU A 682 20.21 29.36 -8.15
N LEU A 683 21.46 29.79 -8.33
CA LEU A 683 22.19 30.69 -7.41
C LEU A 683 22.22 32.16 -7.87
N ASP A 684 22.07 32.39 -9.17
CA ASP A 684 22.03 33.70 -9.81
C ASP A 684 20.96 33.71 -10.89
N PRO A 685 19.68 33.80 -10.50
CA PRO A 685 18.58 33.78 -11.46
C PRO A 685 18.54 35.00 -12.38
N THR A 686 19.33 36.04 -12.10
CA THR A 686 19.36 37.30 -12.86
C THR A 686 20.52 37.42 -13.84
N GLY A 687 21.63 36.71 -13.61
CA GLY A 687 22.86 36.81 -14.41
C GLY A 687 23.12 35.58 -15.29
N VAL A 688 22.07 34.94 -15.81
CA VAL A 688 22.15 33.69 -16.61
C VAL A 688 21.40 33.76 -17.93
N ASP A 689 21.13 34.97 -18.43
CA ASP A 689 20.39 35.17 -19.67
C ASP A 689 21.14 34.52 -20.86
N ASP A 690 22.47 34.60 -20.85
CA ASP A 690 23.39 33.91 -21.77
C ASP A 690 23.20 32.38 -21.73
N LEU A 691 23.03 31.80 -20.54
CA LEU A 691 22.83 30.36 -20.37
C LEU A 691 21.42 29.93 -20.78
N THR A 692 20.39 30.73 -20.50
CA THR A 692 19.02 30.43 -20.91
C THR A 692 18.81 30.58 -22.42
N ALA A 693 19.62 31.42 -23.08
CA ALA A 693 19.67 31.58 -24.52
C ALA A 693 20.76 30.73 -25.20
N ASP A 694 21.49 29.88 -24.47
CA ASP A 694 22.61 29.09 -25.00
C ASP A 694 22.12 28.22 -26.19
N PRO A 695 22.88 28.19 -27.30
CA PRO A 695 22.52 27.40 -28.49
C PRO A 695 22.44 25.90 -28.19
N ASP A 696 23.16 25.40 -27.17
CA ASP A 696 22.96 24.04 -26.68
C ASP A 696 21.66 23.94 -25.87
N VAL A 697 20.65 23.35 -26.49
CA VAL A 697 19.33 23.08 -25.89
C VAL A 697 19.44 22.43 -24.51
N LEU A 698 20.40 21.53 -24.28
CA LEU A 698 20.55 20.87 -22.99
C LEU A 698 20.98 21.85 -21.89
N VAL A 699 21.83 22.83 -22.23
CA VAL A 699 22.31 23.87 -21.30
C VAL A 699 21.18 24.87 -21.00
N ALA A 700 20.55 25.39 -22.06
CA ALA A 700 19.42 26.32 -21.95
C ALA A 700 18.26 25.74 -21.12
N GLU A 701 17.84 24.51 -21.42
CA GLU A 701 16.74 23.89 -20.69
C GLU A 701 17.09 23.55 -19.24
N ALA A 702 18.35 23.22 -18.96
CA ALA A 702 18.83 22.97 -17.61
C ALA A 702 18.83 24.26 -16.77
N ALA A 703 19.26 25.39 -17.36
CA ALA A 703 19.20 26.71 -16.74
C ALA A 703 17.74 27.14 -16.45
N LEU A 704 16.85 27.07 -17.45
CA LEU A 704 15.43 27.38 -17.29
C LEU A 704 14.75 26.51 -16.23
N THR A 705 15.02 25.20 -16.22
CA THR A 705 14.48 24.29 -15.20
C THR A 705 14.89 24.69 -13.78
N ALA A 706 16.11 25.22 -13.64
CA ALA A 706 16.70 25.59 -12.36
C ALA A 706 16.21 26.93 -11.82
N LEU A 707 15.80 27.88 -12.68
CA LEU A 707 15.14 29.12 -12.26
C LEU A 707 13.92 28.84 -11.37
N GLY A 708 13.14 27.80 -11.69
CA GLY A 708 12.02 27.34 -10.87
C GLY A 708 12.39 26.78 -9.48
N ARG A 709 13.67 26.75 -9.11
CA ARG A 709 14.18 26.35 -7.78
C ARG A 709 14.96 27.48 -7.11
N ALA A 710 15.16 28.60 -7.78
CA ALA A 710 15.86 29.75 -7.23
C ALA A 710 15.07 30.36 -6.06
N GLY A 711 15.76 31.08 -5.18
CA GLY A 711 15.15 31.78 -4.04
C GLY A 711 14.41 33.09 -4.39
N ALA A 712 14.10 33.29 -5.68
CA ALA A 712 13.62 34.53 -6.28
C ALA A 712 12.50 34.21 -7.30
N PRO A 713 11.28 33.88 -6.82
CA PRO A 713 10.24 33.30 -7.65
C PRO A 713 9.65 34.28 -8.66
N GLU A 714 9.54 35.57 -8.35
CA GLU A 714 9.00 36.58 -9.27
C GLU A 714 9.96 36.83 -10.43
N GLU A 715 11.25 36.98 -10.15
CA GLU A 715 12.31 37.15 -11.14
C GLU A 715 12.45 35.93 -12.03
N GLY A 716 12.31 34.73 -11.44
CA GLY A 716 12.25 33.49 -12.18
C GLY A 716 11.01 33.41 -13.07
N LEU A 717 9.84 33.82 -12.58
CA LEU A 717 8.60 33.80 -13.36
C LEU A 717 8.67 34.76 -14.55
N ALA A 718 9.18 35.98 -14.36
CA ALA A 718 9.37 36.96 -15.42
C ALA A 718 10.23 36.44 -16.59
N ARG A 719 11.25 35.61 -16.30
CA ARG A 719 12.10 34.97 -17.32
C ARG A 719 11.47 33.73 -17.96
N LEU A 720 10.64 33.00 -17.20
CA LEU A 720 10.05 31.75 -17.67
C LEU A 720 8.78 31.96 -18.49
N LEU A 721 7.99 33.00 -18.23
CA LEU A 721 6.74 33.26 -18.94
C LEU A 721 6.92 33.47 -20.47
N PRO A 722 7.93 34.22 -20.95
CA PRO A 722 8.18 34.35 -22.39
C PRO A 722 8.49 33.02 -23.09
N GLU A 723 9.13 32.08 -22.39
CA GLU A 723 9.53 30.77 -22.92
C GLU A 723 8.37 29.76 -23.00
N ILE A 724 7.20 30.08 -22.44
CA ILE A 724 6.03 29.19 -22.47
C ILE A 724 5.42 29.09 -23.88
N GLY A 725 5.64 30.10 -24.74
CA GLY A 725 5.20 30.10 -26.14
C GLY A 725 6.15 29.34 -27.09
N THR A 726 7.38 29.04 -26.66
CA THR A 726 8.46 28.53 -27.53
C THR A 726 8.55 26.99 -27.50
N ASP A 727 9.59 26.42 -28.12
CA ASP A 727 9.90 24.98 -27.99
C ASP A 727 10.41 24.60 -26.58
N ARG A 728 10.82 25.58 -25.78
CA ARG A 728 11.28 25.39 -24.39
C ARG A 728 10.14 25.30 -23.37
N ALA A 729 8.88 25.43 -23.81
CA ALA A 729 7.69 25.34 -22.96
C ALA A 729 7.68 24.09 -22.06
N ARG A 730 8.22 22.96 -22.53
CA ARG A 730 8.27 21.68 -21.79
C ARG A 730 9.05 21.76 -20.47
N VAL A 731 10.04 22.66 -20.36
CA VAL A 731 10.80 22.90 -19.13
C VAL A 731 10.39 24.20 -18.43
N ALA A 732 9.99 25.22 -19.22
CA ALA A 732 9.58 26.50 -18.68
C ALA A 732 8.28 26.40 -17.87
N LEU A 733 7.26 25.68 -18.38
CA LEU A 733 5.97 25.52 -17.69
C LEU A 733 6.11 24.89 -16.29
N PRO A 734 6.76 23.71 -16.10
CA PRO A 734 6.92 23.15 -14.77
C PRO A 734 7.80 24.00 -13.85
N ALA A 735 8.77 24.75 -14.38
CA ALA A 735 9.59 25.66 -13.60
C ALA A 735 8.79 26.89 -13.14
N ALA A 736 8.00 27.49 -14.03
CA ALA A 736 7.16 28.64 -13.74
C ALA A 736 6.06 28.29 -12.74
N ALA A 737 5.46 27.10 -12.85
CA ALA A 737 4.51 26.59 -11.86
C ALA A 737 5.12 26.46 -10.46
N ARG A 738 6.41 26.11 -10.36
CA ARG A 738 7.12 26.08 -9.08
C ARG A 738 7.29 27.49 -8.51
N CYS A 739 7.65 28.48 -9.33
CA CYS A 739 7.72 29.88 -8.91
C CYS A 739 6.34 30.40 -8.44
N ALA A 740 5.30 30.21 -9.25
CA ALA A 740 3.94 30.68 -8.97
C ALA A 740 3.40 30.17 -7.62
N ARG A 741 3.84 29.00 -7.16
CA ARG A 741 3.48 28.44 -5.84
C ARG A 741 3.90 29.32 -4.67
N ASP A 742 5.00 30.05 -4.80
CA ASP A 742 5.55 30.94 -3.77
C ASP A 742 5.27 32.44 -4.07
N VAL A 743 4.45 32.77 -5.07
CA VAL A 743 3.99 34.15 -5.38
C VAL A 743 2.59 34.37 -4.81
N ALA A 744 2.32 35.58 -4.29
CA ALA A 744 1.01 35.93 -3.75
C ALA A 744 -0.06 36.03 -4.87
N PRO A 745 -1.32 35.65 -4.63
CA PRO A 745 -2.36 35.61 -5.66
C PRO A 745 -2.61 36.92 -6.43
N ALA A 746 -2.62 38.06 -5.74
CA ALA A 746 -2.74 39.38 -6.37
C ALA A 746 -1.57 39.65 -7.35
N ARG A 747 -0.34 39.47 -6.87
CA ARG A 747 0.87 39.65 -7.68
C ARG A 747 0.96 38.65 -8.83
N LEU A 748 0.51 37.41 -8.62
CA LEU A 748 0.44 36.41 -9.67
C LEU A 748 -0.57 36.80 -10.76
N ALA A 749 -1.70 37.41 -10.41
CA ALA A 749 -2.66 37.93 -11.38
C ALA A 749 -2.01 38.99 -12.28
N GLU A 750 -1.29 39.95 -11.69
CA GLU A 750 -0.52 40.98 -12.43
C GLU A 750 0.51 40.37 -13.38
N LEU A 751 1.29 39.38 -12.90
CA LEU A 751 2.32 38.72 -13.70
C LEU A 751 1.73 37.85 -14.83
N LEU A 752 0.51 37.34 -14.67
CA LEU A 752 -0.19 36.56 -15.69
C LEU A 752 -0.99 37.42 -16.68
N ALA A 753 -1.19 38.71 -16.40
CA ALA A 753 -1.93 39.65 -17.26
C ALA A 753 -1.18 40.05 -18.55
N VAL A 754 -0.05 39.40 -18.88
CA VAL A 754 0.79 39.73 -20.04
C VAL A 754 0.14 39.24 -21.36
N PRO A 755 0.11 40.05 -22.44
CA PRO A 755 -0.76 39.81 -23.60
C PRO A 755 -0.30 38.75 -24.62
N GLU A 756 -1.31 38.18 -25.29
CA GLU A 756 -1.47 37.63 -26.67
C GLU A 756 -0.27 37.17 -27.51
N VAL A 757 0.79 36.59 -26.95
CA VAL A 757 1.62 35.67 -27.78
C VAL A 757 0.75 34.45 -28.11
N PRO A 758 0.70 33.94 -29.36
CA PRO A 758 0.00 32.70 -29.67
C PRO A 758 0.64 31.53 -28.91
N VAL A 759 0.10 31.24 -27.73
CA VAL A 759 0.59 30.21 -26.83
C VAL A 759 0.11 28.84 -27.32
N LYS A 760 1.03 27.87 -27.41
CA LYS A 760 0.71 26.48 -27.75
C LYS A 760 -0.42 25.93 -26.87
N VAL A 761 -1.25 25.04 -27.43
CA VAL A 761 -2.38 24.39 -26.75
C VAL A 761 -1.97 23.83 -25.37
N THR A 762 -0.82 23.16 -25.29
CA THR A 762 -0.27 22.58 -24.04
C THR A 762 -0.10 23.62 -22.94
N ALA A 763 0.41 24.80 -23.27
CA ALA A 763 0.64 25.85 -22.29
C ALA A 763 -0.67 26.51 -21.84
N ARG A 764 -1.62 26.75 -22.74
CA ARG A 764 -2.96 27.26 -22.38
C ARG A 764 -3.72 26.30 -21.45
N LYS A 765 -3.60 24.99 -21.66
CA LYS A 765 -4.14 23.96 -20.76
C LYS A 765 -3.56 24.08 -19.34
N GLU A 766 -2.25 24.26 -19.22
CA GLU A 766 -1.58 24.41 -17.93
C GLU A 766 -1.93 25.73 -17.25
N LEU A 767 -2.01 26.84 -17.99
CA LEU A 767 -2.44 28.13 -17.45
C LEU A 767 -3.88 28.06 -16.90
N ALA A 768 -4.80 27.35 -17.58
CA ALA A 768 -6.14 27.10 -17.03
C ALA A 768 -6.08 26.31 -15.70
N ARG A 769 -5.18 25.32 -15.57
CA ARG A 769 -4.97 24.59 -14.30
C ARG A 769 -4.41 25.49 -13.20
N TRP A 770 -3.57 26.46 -13.54
CA TRP A 770 -3.01 27.42 -12.58
C TRP A 770 -4.08 28.30 -11.97
N GLN A 771 -5.08 28.72 -12.75
CA GLN A 771 -6.23 29.48 -12.24
C GLN A 771 -6.92 28.74 -11.08
N ARG A 772 -7.12 27.42 -11.21
CA ARG A 772 -7.68 26.58 -10.14
C ARG A 772 -6.75 26.42 -8.94
N VAL A 773 -5.47 26.19 -9.18
CA VAL A 773 -4.51 25.77 -8.14
C VAL A 773 -3.99 26.95 -7.32
N PHE A 774 -3.62 28.04 -7.98
CA PHE A 774 -3.03 29.21 -7.31
C PHE A 774 -4.08 30.26 -6.97
N ARG A 775 -5.25 30.23 -7.63
CA ARG A 775 -6.38 31.15 -7.43
C ARG A 775 -5.94 32.63 -7.47
N PRO A 776 -5.23 33.09 -8.53
CA PRO A 776 -4.96 34.52 -8.69
C PRO A 776 -6.27 35.31 -8.68
N ASP A 777 -6.21 36.57 -8.28
CA ASP A 777 -7.40 37.42 -8.26
C ASP A 777 -7.99 37.52 -9.69
N GLY A 778 -9.31 37.35 -9.84
CA GLY A 778 -9.98 37.25 -11.16
C GLY A 778 -9.92 35.87 -11.85
N ALA A 779 -9.45 34.82 -11.17
CA ALA A 779 -9.30 33.49 -11.77
C ALA A 779 -10.58 32.89 -12.40
N LEU A 780 -11.74 33.08 -11.76
CA LEU A 780 -13.00 32.57 -12.28
C LEU A 780 -13.39 33.25 -13.59
N ASP A 781 -13.37 34.58 -13.62
CA ASP A 781 -13.72 35.34 -14.83
C ASP A 781 -12.72 35.06 -15.96
N THR A 782 -11.44 34.86 -15.64
CA THR A 782 -10.42 34.42 -16.62
C THR A 782 -10.76 33.06 -17.25
N LEU A 783 -11.23 32.10 -16.44
CA LEU A 783 -11.64 30.77 -16.94
C LEU A 783 -12.92 30.85 -17.78
N LEU A 784 -13.90 31.65 -17.35
CA LEU A 784 -15.15 31.86 -18.10
C LEU A 784 -14.89 32.54 -19.44
N ALA A 785 -14.02 33.56 -19.48
CA ALA A 785 -13.59 34.21 -20.71
C ALA A 785 -12.86 33.25 -21.64
N ALA A 786 -11.98 32.39 -21.10
CA ALA A 786 -11.30 31.37 -21.89
C ALA A 786 -12.27 30.33 -22.47
N TRP A 787 -13.34 29.96 -21.74
CA TRP A 787 -14.38 29.07 -22.26
C TRP A 787 -15.19 29.73 -23.39
N ALA A 788 -15.50 31.02 -23.26
CA ALA A 788 -16.31 31.76 -24.22
C ALA A 788 -15.56 32.16 -25.50
N ARG A 789 -14.23 32.00 -25.54
CA ARG A 789 -13.41 32.39 -26.69
C ARG A 789 -13.82 31.60 -27.95
N PRO A 790 -14.19 32.27 -29.06
CA PRO A 790 -14.50 31.60 -30.32
C PRO A 790 -13.31 30.80 -30.86
N GLY A 791 -13.58 29.61 -31.39
CA GLY A 791 -12.54 28.74 -31.97
C GLY A 791 -11.55 28.14 -30.96
N GLU A 792 -11.83 28.21 -29.65
CA GLU A 792 -10.94 27.67 -28.62
C GLU A 792 -10.75 26.15 -28.76
N HIS A 793 -9.51 25.70 -28.62
CA HIS A 793 -9.14 24.30 -28.87
C HIS A 793 -9.80 23.39 -27.82
N ARG A 794 -10.38 22.28 -28.26
CA ARG A 794 -11.11 21.29 -27.42
C ARG A 794 -10.36 20.93 -26.13
N ASP A 795 -9.08 20.58 -26.22
CA ASP A 795 -8.26 20.24 -25.04
C ASP A 795 -8.10 21.39 -24.04
N VAL A 796 -8.09 22.65 -24.49
CA VAL A 796 -8.07 23.82 -23.60
C VAL A 796 -9.42 23.95 -22.91
N ARG A 797 -10.53 23.81 -23.65
CA ARG A 797 -11.89 23.78 -23.07
C ARG A 797 -12.05 22.67 -22.01
N LEU A 798 -11.49 21.48 -22.25
CA LEU A 798 -11.45 20.40 -21.25
C LEU A 798 -10.65 20.78 -19.99
N ALA A 799 -9.50 21.43 -20.16
CA ALA A 799 -8.70 21.92 -19.04
C ALA A 799 -9.46 23.00 -18.24
N VAL A 800 -10.15 23.92 -18.92
CA VAL A 800 -11.00 24.95 -18.31
C VAL A 800 -12.16 24.32 -17.55
N LEU A 801 -12.88 23.36 -18.13
CA LEU A 801 -13.98 22.65 -17.45
C LEU A 801 -13.50 21.95 -16.17
N SER A 802 -12.34 21.28 -16.24
CA SER A 802 -11.71 20.68 -15.07
C SER A 802 -11.29 21.71 -14.02
N ALA A 803 -10.79 22.87 -14.47
CA ALA A 803 -10.41 23.99 -13.61
C ALA A 803 -11.61 24.60 -12.89
N LEU A 804 -12.76 24.73 -13.55
CA LEU A 804 -13.98 25.36 -13.04
C LEU A 804 -14.71 24.55 -11.94
N ARG A 805 -14.42 23.27 -11.76
CA ARG A 805 -15.14 22.39 -10.79
C ARG A 805 -15.28 22.94 -9.37
N PRO A 806 -14.27 23.58 -8.76
CA PRO A 806 -14.41 24.12 -7.41
C PRO A 806 -15.41 25.28 -7.30
N TRP A 807 -15.87 25.84 -8.42
CA TRP A 807 -16.85 26.92 -8.49
C TRP A 807 -18.22 26.45 -8.99
N LEU A 808 -18.53 25.13 -8.92
CA LEU A 808 -19.82 24.57 -9.36
C LEU A 808 -21.07 25.16 -8.66
N ALA A 809 -20.89 25.91 -7.57
CA ALA A 809 -21.99 26.63 -6.92
C ALA A 809 -22.40 27.92 -7.66
N ASP A 810 -21.53 28.47 -8.52
CA ASP A 810 -21.83 29.64 -9.36
C ASP A 810 -22.67 29.20 -10.57
N ASP A 811 -23.82 29.83 -10.77
CA ASP A 811 -24.76 29.45 -11.83
C ASP A 811 -24.17 29.64 -13.25
N ARG A 812 -23.23 30.57 -13.44
CA ARG A 812 -22.50 30.73 -14.73
C ARG A 812 -21.66 29.49 -15.03
N VAL A 813 -21.10 28.85 -14.00
CA VAL A 813 -20.32 27.61 -14.15
C VAL A 813 -21.24 26.43 -14.44
N LEU A 814 -22.41 26.35 -13.80
CA LEU A 814 -23.39 25.29 -14.10
C LEU A 814 -23.84 25.34 -15.57
N GLU A 815 -24.08 26.53 -16.11
CA GLU A 815 -24.40 26.72 -17.52
C GLU A 815 -23.26 26.25 -18.45
N VAL A 816 -22.00 26.49 -18.08
CA VAL A 816 -20.83 25.96 -18.80
C VAL A 816 -20.83 24.43 -18.82
N PHE A 817 -21.11 23.77 -17.68
CA PHE A 817 -21.19 22.31 -17.61
C PHE A 817 -22.39 21.75 -18.39
N ALA A 818 -23.53 22.43 -18.39
CA ALA A 818 -24.70 22.05 -19.17
C ALA A 818 -24.38 22.07 -20.68
N ARG A 819 -23.81 23.16 -21.18
CA ARG A 819 -23.36 23.28 -22.59
C ARG A 819 -22.25 22.29 -22.93
N ALA A 820 -21.37 21.97 -21.99
CA ALA A 820 -20.36 20.92 -22.19
C ALA A 820 -21.00 19.54 -22.34
N GLY A 821 -22.09 19.26 -21.60
CA GLY A 821 -22.86 18.02 -21.68
C GLY A 821 -23.54 17.82 -23.03
N ASP A 822 -23.99 18.89 -23.67
CA ASP A 822 -24.58 18.87 -25.01
C ASP A 822 -23.54 19.02 -26.15
N GLY A 823 -22.27 19.21 -25.79
CA GLY A 823 -21.18 19.50 -26.72
C GLY A 823 -20.61 18.27 -27.41
N ASP A 824 -19.34 18.35 -27.81
CA ASP A 824 -18.66 17.18 -28.39
C ASP A 824 -18.41 16.07 -27.35
N ARG A 825 -18.16 14.85 -27.86
CA ARG A 825 -17.85 13.63 -27.09
C ARG A 825 -17.02 13.89 -25.84
N HIS A 826 -15.90 14.60 -26.00
CA HIS A 826 -14.91 14.70 -24.93
C HIS A 826 -15.38 15.67 -23.84
N LEU A 827 -16.07 16.75 -24.21
CA LEU A 827 -16.66 17.69 -23.26
C LEU A 827 -17.77 17.02 -22.45
N ALA A 828 -18.63 16.25 -23.10
CA ALA A 828 -19.69 15.50 -22.43
C ALA A 828 -19.14 14.46 -21.46
N LEU A 829 -18.15 13.66 -21.87
CA LEU A 829 -17.46 12.71 -20.98
C LEU A 829 -16.75 13.40 -19.81
N ALA A 830 -16.25 14.62 -20.01
CA ALA A 830 -15.65 15.37 -18.93
C ALA A 830 -16.67 15.80 -17.87
N VAL A 831 -17.93 16.10 -18.21
CA VAL A 831 -18.99 16.34 -17.20
C VAL A 831 -19.11 15.14 -16.26
N LEU A 832 -19.13 13.93 -16.82
CA LEU A 832 -19.29 12.66 -16.09
C LEU A 832 -18.14 12.29 -15.14
N ALA A 833 -16.98 12.95 -15.22
CA ALA A 833 -15.79 12.58 -14.45
C ALA A 833 -15.88 12.90 -12.93
N ALA A 834 -16.94 13.59 -12.47
CA ALA A 834 -17.15 13.82 -11.05
C ALA A 834 -17.70 12.58 -10.35
N SER A 835 -17.43 12.46 -9.05
CA SER A 835 -17.98 11.41 -8.19
C SER A 835 -18.70 12.06 -7.01
N PRO A 836 -19.86 11.52 -6.57
CA PRO A 836 -20.60 12.07 -5.42
C PRO A 836 -19.75 12.19 -4.16
N ALA A 837 -18.79 11.27 -3.96
CA ALA A 837 -17.87 11.25 -2.81
C ALA A 837 -16.91 12.45 -2.80
N ARG A 838 -16.65 13.08 -3.95
CA ARG A 838 -15.78 14.26 -4.10
C ARG A 838 -16.56 15.54 -4.39
N THR A 839 -17.88 15.47 -4.38
CA THR A 839 -18.77 16.62 -4.62
C THR A 839 -19.41 17.05 -3.30
N ALA A 840 -19.41 18.35 -3.05
CA ALA A 840 -20.02 18.94 -1.87
C ALA A 840 -21.50 18.50 -1.76
N PRO A 841 -22.01 18.13 -0.57
CA PRO A 841 -23.37 17.62 -0.40
C PRO A 841 -24.45 18.49 -1.05
N ALA A 842 -24.36 19.81 -0.89
CA ALA A 842 -25.32 20.78 -1.44
C ALA A 842 -25.37 20.82 -2.98
N LEU A 843 -24.32 20.36 -3.67
CA LEU A 843 -24.22 20.39 -5.14
C LEU A 843 -24.55 19.05 -5.79
N ARG A 844 -24.80 17.99 -5.01
CA ARG A 844 -24.94 16.64 -5.55
C ARG A 844 -26.15 16.50 -6.47
N ALA A 845 -27.31 17.01 -6.05
CA ALA A 845 -28.53 16.94 -6.87
C ALA A 845 -28.40 17.71 -8.19
N ARG A 846 -27.81 18.91 -8.15
CA ARG A 846 -27.54 19.73 -9.35
C ARG A 846 -26.61 18.99 -10.32
N HIS A 847 -25.53 18.38 -9.81
CA HIS A 847 -24.60 17.64 -10.65
C HIS A 847 -25.18 16.32 -11.19
N ALA A 848 -26.01 15.64 -10.40
CA ALA A 848 -26.72 14.43 -10.81
C ALA A 848 -27.64 14.73 -12.02
N GLY A 849 -28.34 15.87 -12.01
CA GLY A 849 -29.12 16.34 -13.15
C GLY A 849 -28.29 16.58 -14.43
N LEU A 850 -27.05 17.07 -14.31
CA LEU A 850 -26.13 17.19 -15.44
C LEU A 850 -25.73 15.82 -16.00
N VAL A 851 -25.45 14.84 -15.13
CA VAL A 851 -25.14 13.46 -15.55
C VAL A 851 -26.32 12.85 -16.30
N ARG A 852 -27.55 13.03 -15.79
CA ARG A 852 -28.77 12.55 -16.46
C ARG A 852 -28.97 13.20 -17.83
N ARG A 853 -28.74 14.50 -17.98
CA ARG A 853 -28.85 15.20 -19.28
C ARG A 853 -27.97 14.54 -20.36
N VAL A 854 -26.76 14.12 -20.00
CA VAL A 854 -25.81 13.47 -20.93
C VAL A 854 -26.28 12.07 -21.39
N VAL A 855 -27.24 11.42 -20.71
CA VAL A 855 -27.81 10.14 -21.15
C VAL A 855 -28.46 10.24 -22.53
N ALA A 856 -29.04 11.39 -22.86
CA ALA A 856 -29.69 11.64 -24.15
C ALA A 856 -28.70 12.07 -25.26
N HIS A 857 -27.39 12.01 -25.02
CA HIS A 857 -26.38 12.43 -25.99
C HIS A 857 -26.45 11.56 -27.27
N PRO A 858 -26.36 12.16 -28.47
CA PRO A 858 -26.56 11.43 -29.74
C PRO A 858 -25.48 10.38 -30.01
N GLU A 859 -24.27 10.58 -29.48
CA GLU A 859 -23.19 9.59 -29.59
C GLU A 859 -23.36 8.43 -28.60
N PRO A 860 -23.46 7.17 -29.06
CA PRO A 860 -23.79 6.04 -28.19
C PRO A 860 -22.75 5.74 -27.11
N ASP A 861 -21.46 6.01 -27.36
CA ASP A 861 -20.39 5.81 -26.37
C ASP A 861 -20.56 6.73 -25.16
N VAL A 862 -20.98 7.98 -25.41
CA VAL A 862 -21.22 8.98 -24.37
C VAL A 862 -22.46 8.62 -23.56
N ALA A 863 -23.56 8.26 -24.22
CA ALA A 863 -24.78 7.81 -23.57
C ALA A 863 -24.53 6.58 -22.68
N ARG A 864 -23.74 5.61 -23.15
CA ARG A 864 -23.34 4.43 -22.33
C ARG A 864 -22.52 4.84 -21.10
N ALA A 865 -21.56 5.75 -21.26
CA ALA A 865 -20.76 6.25 -20.13
C ALA A 865 -21.64 7.02 -19.13
N ALA A 866 -22.62 7.80 -19.60
CA ALA A 866 -23.57 8.52 -18.77
C ALA A 866 -24.46 7.56 -17.98
N LEU A 867 -25.00 6.51 -18.63
CA LEU A 867 -25.78 5.47 -17.94
C LEU A 867 -24.99 4.74 -16.87
N ALA A 868 -23.70 4.48 -17.10
CA ALA A 868 -22.82 3.92 -16.07
C ALA A 868 -22.65 4.90 -14.89
N ALA A 869 -22.45 6.19 -15.19
CA ALA A 869 -22.28 7.24 -14.19
C ALA A 869 -23.56 7.48 -13.37
N VAL A 870 -24.76 7.42 -13.98
CA VAL A 870 -26.06 7.58 -13.29
C VAL A 870 -26.14 6.68 -12.06
N GLY A 871 -25.61 5.46 -12.12
CA GLY A 871 -25.60 4.53 -10.99
C GLY A 871 -25.00 5.10 -9.71
N ASP A 872 -23.94 5.90 -9.81
CA ASP A 872 -23.33 6.55 -8.64
C ASP A 872 -24.20 7.69 -8.10
N TRP A 873 -25.06 8.27 -8.93
CA TRP A 873 -25.80 9.50 -8.66
C TRP A 873 -27.27 9.29 -8.31
N VAL A 874 -27.80 8.07 -8.45
CA VAL A 874 -29.22 7.71 -8.19
C VAL A 874 -29.80 8.33 -6.91
N PRO A 875 -29.12 8.34 -5.73
CA PRO A 875 -29.71 8.90 -4.52
C PRO A 875 -30.02 10.40 -4.56
N TRP A 876 -29.48 11.11 -5.55
CA TRP A 876 -29.62 12.57 -5.69
C TRP A 876 -30.29 12.98 -6.99
N ASP A 877 -30.73 12.03 -7.84
CA ASP A 877 -31.43 12.32 -9.09
C ASP A 877 -32.80 11.64 -9.14
N PRO A 878 -33.90 12.39 -8.93
CA PRO A 878 -35.24 11.83 -9.01
C PRO A 878 -35.59 11.32 -10.41
N GLY A 879 -34.91 11.78 -11.47
CA GLY A 879 -35.13 11.32 -12.84
C GLY A 879 -34.30 10.10 -13.27
N ALA A 880 -33.47 9.55 -12.39
CA ALA A 880 -32.56 8.44 -12.74
C ALA A 880 -33.34 7.16 -13.11
N ARG A 881 -34.44 6.90 -12.40
CA ARG A 881 -35.31 5.74 -12.63
C ARG A 881 -35.83 5.73 -14.06
N ASP A 882 -36.43 6.83 -14.51
CA ASP A 882 -37.06 6.91 -15.83
C ASP A 882 -36.03 6.85 -16.95
N ALA A 883 -34.84 7.45 -16.75
CA ALA A 883 -33.74 7.36 -17.71
C ALA A 883 -33.24 5.91 -17.87
N LEU A 884 -33.08 5.16 -16.77
CA LEU A 884 -32.68 3.75 -16.79
C LEU A 884 -33.78 2.86 -17.38
N LEU A 885 -35.04 3.07 -16.99
CA LEU A 885 -36.18 2.31 -17.48
C LEU A 885 -36.35 2.49 -18.98
N THR A 886 -36.31 3.73 -19.48
CA THR A 886 -36.41 4.05 -20.91
C THR A 886 -35.30 3.36 -21.71
N ALA A 887 -34.05 3.42 -21.23
CA ALA A 887 -32.92 2.78 -21.90
C ALA A 887 -33.01 1.22 -21.88
N LEU A 888 -33.66 0.65 -20.86
CA LEU A 888 -33.88 -0.79 -20.74
C LEU A 888 -35.02 -1.30 -21.63
N THR A 889 -36.11 -0.54 -21.76
CA THR A 889 -37.34 -0.99 -22.43
C THR A 889 -37.47 -0.51 -23.87
N ASP A 890 -36.69 0.49 -24.31
CA ASP A 890 -36.66 0.90 -25.72
C ASP A 890 -36.06 -0.20 -26.61
N LEU A 891 -36.93 -0.99 -27.24
CA LEU A 891 -36.54 -2.07 -28.14
C LEU A 891 -36.00 -1.56 -29.48
N ARG A 892 -36.17 -0.27 -29.83
CA ARG A 892 -35.64 0.30 -31.08
C ARG A 892 -34.14 0.55 -30.97
N GLY A 893 -33.67 1.13 -29.86
CA GLY A 893 -32.26 1.35 -29.60
C GLY A 893 -31.47 0.09 -29.26
N THR A 894 -30.28 -0.10 -29.83
CA THR A 894 -29.42 -1.28 -29.58
C THR A 894 -28.19 -0.96 -28.73
N ALA A 895 -27.81 0.31 -28.61
CA ALA A 895 -26.50 0.68 -28.10
C ALA A 895 -26.45 0.87 -26.56
N THR A 896 -27.53 1.31 -25.93
CA THR A 896 -27.53 1.78 -24.53
C THR A 896 -28.03 0.75 -23.51
N TRP A 897 -28.93 -0.15 -23.91
CA TRP A 897 -29.63 -1.05 -22.99
C TRP A 897 -28.72 -1.93 -22.14
N ARG A 898 -27.56 -2.38 -22.65
CA ARG A 898 -26.60 -3.18 -21.88
C ARG A 898 -25.95 -2.39 -20.75
N ALA A 899 -25.65 -1.11 -21.01
CA ALA A 899 -25.12 -0.22 -19.99
C ALA A 899 -26.19 0.08 -18.94
N ALA A 900 -27.43 0.34 -19.38
CA ALA A 900 -28.56 0.52 -18.47
C ALA A 900 -28.83 -0.71 -17.60
N ALA A 901 -28.80 -1.92 -18.18
CA ALA A 901 -28.93 -3.18 -17.44
C ALA A 901 -27.80 -3.37 -16.44
N ALA A 902 -26.55 -3.15 -16.84
CA ALA A 902 -25.42 -3.23 -15.93
C ALA A 902 -25.56 -2.24 -14.76
N THR A 903 -26.04 -1.02 -15.00
CA THR A 903 -26.29 -0.02 -13.96
C THR A 903 -27.46 -0.41 -13.05
N ALA A 904 -28.60 -0.80 -13.60
CA ALA A 904 -29.79 -1.18 -12.84
C ALA A 904 -29.54 -2.39 -11.95
N LEU A 905 -28.71 -3.33 -12.40
CA LEU A 905 -28.30 -4.51 -11.65
C LEU A 905 -27.26 -4.22 -10.56
N ARG A 906 -26.76 -3.00 -10.39
CA ARG A 906 -25.84 -2.71 -9.28
C ARG A 906 -26.59 -2.73 -7.94
N PRO A 907 -26.12 -3.46 -6.91
CA PRO A 907 -26.75 -3.56 -5.60
C PRO A 907 -27.18 -2.21 -4.98
N ASP A 908 -26.36 -1.18 -5.13
CA ASP A 908 -26.61 0.16 -4.60
C ASP A 908 -27.67 0.96 -5.38
N VAL A 909 -28.03 0.52 -6.59
CA VAL A 909 -29.04 1.16 -7.45
C VAL A 909 -30.44 0.57 -7.20
N TRP A 910 -30.63 -0.74 -7.36
CA TRP A 910 -31.96 -1.34 -7.19
C TRP A 910 -32.41 -1.43 -5.73
N THR A 911 -31.52 -1.21 -4.75
CA THR A 911 -31.94 -0.98 -3.35
C THR A 911 -32.50 0.41 -3.10
N VAL A 912 -32.11 1.40 -3.91
CA VAL A 912 -32.66 2.76 -3.87
C VAL A 912 -33.91 2.87 -4.75
N LEU A 913 -33.95 2.12 -5.84
CA LEU A 913 -35.06 2.03 -6.78
C LEU A 913 -35.59 0.59 -6.84
N PRO A 914 -36.27 0.09 -5.79
CA PRO A 914 -36.69 -1.31 -5.67
C PRO A 914 -37.64 -1.79 -6.76
N ASP A 915 -38.41 -0.87 -7.36
CA ASP A 915 -39.38 -1.15 -8.41
C ASP A 915 -38.78 -1.08 -9.83
N LEU A 916 -37.57 -0.53 -10.00
CA LEU A 916 -36.95 -0.33 -11.33
C LEU A 916 -36.82 -1.65 -12.10
N VAL A 917 -36.29 -2.68 -11.44
CA VAL A 917 -36.06 -3.99 -12.06
C VAL A 917 -37.37 -4.75 -12.29
N PRO A 918 -38.29 -4.87 -11.30
CA PRO A 918 -39.61 -5.45 -11.53
C PRO A 918 -40.39 -4.82 -12.68
N VAL A 919 -40.47 -3.48 -12.73
CA VAL A 919 -41.20 -2.77 -13.80
C VAL A 919 -40.55 -2.96 -15.17
N ALA A 920 -39.22 -2.97 -15.25
CA ALA A 920 -38.50 -3.25 -16.49
C ALA A 920 -38.76 -4.68 -16.98
N VAL A 921 -38.73 -5.67 -16.07
CA VAL A 921 -39.04 -7.08 -16.38
C VAL A 921 -40.49 -7.22 -16.83
N ALA A 922 -41.45 -6.62 -16.13
CA ALA A 922 -42.87 -6.65 -16.51
C ALA A 922 -43.08 -6.09 -17.92
N THR A 923 -42.46 -4.95 -18.22
CA THR A 923 -42.56 -4.29 -19.54
C THR A 923 -41.92 -5.14 -20.65
N LEU A 924 -40.75 -5.73 -20.38
CA LEU A 924 -40.06 -6.61 -21.33
C LEU A 924 -40.79 -7.94 -21.54
N HIS A 925 -41.35 -8.51 -20.48
CA HIS A 925 -42.12 -9.76 -20.54
C HIS A 925 -43.41 -9.55 -21.35
N ALA A 926 -44.14 -8.46 -21.13
CA ALA A 926 -45.31 -8.12 -21.95
C ALA A 926 -44.97 -7.87 -23.44
N ALA A 927 -43.75 -7.44 -23.75
CA ALA A 927 -43.28 -7.22 -25.12
C ALA A 927 -42.62 -8.46 -25.77
N ALA A 928 -42.45 -9.56 -25.02
CA ALA A 928 -41.84 -10.81 -25.48
C ALA A 928 -42.68 -11.71 -26.42
N PRO A 929 -44.03 -11.65 -26.50
CA PRO A 929 -44.84 -12.64 -27.23
C PRO A 929 -44.75 -12.64 -28.78
N VAL A 930 -43.78 -11.98 -29.41
CA VAL A 930 -43.69 -11.99 -30.88
C VAL A 930 -43.04 -13.29 -31.35
N PRO A 931 -43.76 -14.20 -32.03
CA PRO A 931 -43.20 -15.47 -32.49
C PRO A 931 -42.26 -15.23 -33.66
N GLY A 932 -40.98 -15.56 -33.45
CA GLY A 932 -39.93 -15.63 -34.47
C GLY A 932 -39.53 -14.28 -35.11
N PRO A 933 -38.27 -14.14 -35.57
CA PRO A 933 -37.93 -13.04 -36.45
C PRO A 933 -38.72 -13.21 -37.75
N ALA A 934 -39.34 -12.14 -38.25
CA ALA A 934 -39.79 -12.13 -39.65
C ALA A 934 -38.61 -12.58 -40.54
N PRO A 935 -38.82 -13.42 -41.56
CA PRO A 935 -37.73 -13.87 -42.44
C PRO A 935 -36.90 -12.68 -42.93
N GLY A 936 -35.59 -12.69 -42.63
CA GLY A 936 -34.66 -11.59 -42.95
C GLY A 936 -34.43 -10.54 -41.85
N ALA A 937 -35.11 -10.63 -40.70
CA ALA A 937 -34.84 -9.74 -39.57
C ALA A 937 -33.47 -10.05 -38.94
N ARG A 938 -32.64 -9.02 -38.79
CA ARG A 938 -31.29 -9.12 -38.18
C ARG A 938 -31.30 -9.20 -36.64
N ARG A 939 -32.49 -9.16 -36.01
CA ARG A 939 -32.67 -9.11 -34.55
C ARG A 939 -33.74 -10.12 -34.13
N ASP A 940 -33.37 -11.06 -33.28
CA ASP A 940 -34.23 -12.12 -32.77
C ASP A 940 -34.57 -11.89 -31.29
N ARG A 941 -35.85 -12.06 -30.92
CA ARG A 941 -36.42 -11.91 -29.56
C ARG A 941 -35.75 -10.81 -28.70
N PRO A 942 -35.70 -9.53 -29.13
CA PRO A 942 -34.95 -8.50 -28.42
C PRO A 942 -35.42 -8.27 -26.98
N ALA A 943 -36.72 -8.40 -26.69
CA ALA A 943 -37.25 -8.31 -25.34
C ALA A 943 -36.81 -9.51 -24.47
N GLY A 944 -36.90 -10.73 -25.00
CA GLY A 944 -36.45 -11.96 -24.34
C GLY A 944 -34.94 -11.97 -24.04
N GLN A 945 -34.10 -11.49 -24.95
CA GLN A 945 -32.64 -11.38 -24.71
C GLN A 945 -32.30 -10.39 -23.59
N ARG A 946 -33.03 -9.27 -23.50
CA ARG A 946 -32.85 -8.30 -22.41
C ARG A 946 -33.32 -8.87 -21.07
N LEU A 947 -34.46 -9.55 -21.07
CA LEU A 947 -35.00 -10.24 -19.90
C LEU A 947 -34.00 -11.28 -19.37
N ALA A 948 -33.49 -12.16 -20.24
CA ALA A 948 -32.48 -13.16 -19.89
C ALA A 948 -31.24 -12.52 -19.25
N ARG A 949 -30.75 -11.40 -19.82
CA ARG A 949 -29.59 -10.68 -19.27
C ARG A 949 -29.83 -10.10 -17.87
N ILE A 950 -31.03 -9.63 -17.59
CA ILE A 950 -31.44 -9.13 -16.26
C ILE A 950 -31.50 -10.29 -15.28
N VAL A 951 -32.14 -11.40 -15.64
CA VAL A 951 -32.22 -12.62 -14.82
C VAL A 951 -30.83 -13.15 -14.49
N ASP A 952 -29.95 -13.28 -15.49
CA ASP A 952 -28.56 -13.70 -15.29
C ASP A 952 -27.81 -12.78 -14.31
N GLY A 953 -28.06 -11.47 -14.42
CA GLY A 953 -27.45 -10.47 -13.55
C GLY A 953 -27.91 -10.57 -12.10
N LEU A 954 -29.21 -10.75 -11.86
CA LEU A 954 -29.76 -10.94 -10.53
C LEU A 954 -29.28 -12.26 -9.92
N ALA A 955 -29.29 -13.35 -10.70
CA ALA A 955 -28.85 -14.66 -10.24
C ALA A 955 -27.35 -14.67 -9.85
N ALA A 956 -26.52 -13.91 -10.57
CA ALA A 956 -25.10 -13.75 -10.24
C ALA A 956 -24.84 -12.97 -8.93
N GLN A 957 -25.86 -12.35 -8.33
CA GLN A 957 -25.75 -11.52 -7.13
C GLN A 957 -26.41 -12.14 -5.90
N GLY A 958 -26.26 -13.45 -5.72
CA GLY A 958 -27.07 -14.18 -4.74
C GLY A 958 -27.00 -13.70 -3.30
N THR A 959 -25.81 -13.32 -2.82
CA THR A 959 -25.65 -12.75 -1.49
C THR A 959 -26.48 -11.46 -1.31
N VAL A 960 -26.54 -10.60 -2.33
CA VAL A 960 -27.31 -9.35 -2.28
C VAL A 960 -28.80 -9.65 -2.43
N ALA A 961 -29.17 -10.55 -3.34
CA ALA A 961 -30.53 -11.00 -3.54
C ALA A 961 -31.16 -11.53 -2.24
N ARG A 962 -30.43 -12.33 -1.45
CA ARG A 962 -30.90 -12.82 -0.15
C ARG A 962 -31.10 -11.72 0.89
N ARG A 963 -30.28 -10.66 0.86
CA ARG A 963 -30.43 -9.51 1.78
C ARG A 963 -31.57 -8.59 1.39
N THR A 964 -31.88 -8.49 0.10
CA THR A 964 -32.98 -7.69 -0.44
C THR A 964 -33.87 -8.55 -1.35
N PRO A 965 -34.62 -9.51 -0.79
CA PRO A 965 -35.31 -10.52 -1.60
C PRO A 965 -36.54 -9.96 -2.33
N GLY A 966 -37.12 -8.84 -1.89
CA GLY A 966 -38.37 -8.27 -2.41
C GLY A 966 -38.40 -8.14 -3.94
N PRO A 967 -37.51 -7.35 -4.56
CA PRO A 967 -37.50 -7.18 -6.02
C PRO A 967 -37.23 -8.48 -6.78
N VAL A 968 -36.41 -9.39 -6.23
CA VAL A 968 -36.11 -10.68 -6.86
C VAL A 968 -37.31 -11.63 -6.79
N ARG A 969 -38.02 -11.66 -5.66
CA ARG A 969 -39.26 -12.44 -5.50
C ARG A 969 -40.37 -11.93 -6.41
N GLU A 970 -40.51 -10.61 -6.55
CA GLU A 970 -41.50 -10.02 -7.46
C GLU A 970 -41.21 -10.40 -8.92
N VAL A 971 -39.94 -10.30 -9.35
CA VAL A 971 -39.53 -10.75 -10.69
C VAL A 971 -39.76 -12.25 -10.86
N ALA A 972 -39.39 -13.08 -9.87
CA ALA A 972 -39.59 -14.52 -9.94
C ALA A 972 -41.07 -14.90 -10.02
N ALA A 973 -41.94 -14.26 -9.23
CA ALA A 973 -43.38 -14.49 -9.25
C ALA A 973 -44.00 -14.10 -10.61
N LEU A 974 -43.57 -12.98 -11.18
CA LEU A 974 -43.99 -12.54 -12.51
C LEU A 974 -43.61 -13.57 -13.58
N LEU A 975 -42.38 -14.09 -13.53
CA LEU A 975 -41.88 -15.08 -14.49
C LEU A 975 -42.41 -16.50 -14.26
N ALA A 976 -42.87 -16.83 -13.05
CA ALA A 976 -43.45 -18.13 -12.74
C ALA A 976 -44.87 -18.30 -13.35
N ALA A 977 -45.54 -17.19 -13.72
CA ALA A 977 -46.87 -17.23 -14.31
C ALA A 977 -46.90 -17.75 -15.76
N ASP A 978 -45.76 -17.71 -16.47
CA ASP A 978 -45.62 -18.21 -17.84
C ASP A 978 -44.70 -19.45 -17.88
N PRO A 979 -45.20 -20.61 -18.37
CA PRO A 979 -44.43 -21.83 -18.54
C PRO A 979 -43.08 -21.68 -19.27
N GLU A 980 -42.95 -20.76 -20.24
CA GLU A 980 -41.68 -20.52 -20.95
C GLU A 980 -40.61 -19.87 -20.05
N THR A 981 -41.02 -19.12 -19.03
CA THR A 981 -40.11 -18.38 -18.13
C THR A 981 -39.89 -19.04 -16.77
N VAL A 982 -40.52 -20.19 -16.51
CA VAL A 982 -40.30 -20.99 -15.28
C VAL A 982 -38.82 -21.29 -15.00
N PRO A 983 -37.96 -21.67 -15.98
CA PRO A 983 -36.53 -21.87 -15.70
C PRO A 983 -35.83 -20.61 -15.18
N ALA A 984 -36.25 -19.42 -15.64
CA ALA A 984 -35.72 -18.14 -15.15
C ALA A 984 -36.23 -17.84 -13.73
N ALA A 985 -37.51 -18.08 -13.44
CA ALA A 985 -38.07 -17.95 -12.10
C ALA A 985 -37.39 -18.88 -11.09
N ALA A 986 -37.20 -20.15 -11.46
CA ALA A 986 -36.54 -21.16 -10.63
C ALA A 986 -35.09 -20.77 -10.31
N ARG A 987 -34.33 -20.25 -11.28
CA ARG A 987 -32.98 -19.70 -11.05
C ARG A 987 -32.95 -18.57 -10.02
N LEU A 988 -33.91 -17.64 -10.10
CA LEU A 988 -33.97 -16.52 -9.16
C LEU A 988 -34.35 -16.98 -7.75
N LEU A 989 -35.31 -17.90 -7.63
CA LEU A 989 -35.71 -18.47 -6.35
C LEU A 989 -34.59 -19.30 -5.71
N ALA A 990 -33.88 -20.11 -6.50
CA ALA A 990 -32.73 -20.88 -6.03
C ALA A 990 -31.66 -20.01 -5.35
N VAL A 991 -31.42 -18.83 -5.91
CA VAL A 991 -30.46 -17.87 -5.39
C VAL A 991 -30.90 -17.24 -4.06
N LEU A 992 -32.22 -17.19 -3.81
CA LEU A 992 -32.80 -16.72 -2.55
C LEU A 992 -32.75 -17.78 -1.43
N VAL A 993 -32.55 -19.05 -1.77
CA VAL A 993 -32.41 -20.13 -0.79
C VAL A 993 -31.17 -19.88 0.07
N GLY A 994 -31.34 -19.88 1.38
CA GLY A 994 -30.27 -19.67 2.34
C GLY A 994 -30.57 -20.31 3.69
N PRO A 995 -29.57 -20.39 4.58
CA PRO A 995 -29.73 -21.03 5.88
C PRO A 995 -30.70 -20.25 6.78
N GLY A 996 -31.43 -20.96 7.63
CA GLY A 996 -32.38 -20.39 8.59
C GLY A 996 -33.78 -21.01 8.52
N PRO A 997 -34.76 -20.45 9.26
CA PRO A 997 -36.10 -21.05 9.38
C PRO A 997 -36.89 -21.10 8.07
N GLY A 998 -36.50 -20.30 7.06
CA GLY A 998 -37.10 -20.31 5.72
C GLY A 998 -36.51 -21.35 4.76
N LEU A 999 -35.38 -22.02 5.11
CA LEU A 999 -34.66 -22.92 4.20
C LEU A 999 -35.56 -24.02 3.62
N VAL A 1000 -36.23 -24.77 4.49
CA VAL A 1000 -37.09 -25.90 4.07
C VAL A 1000 -38.31 -25.41 3.29
N PRO A 1001 -39.10 -24.41 3.75
CA PRO A 1001 -40.19 -23.84 2.96
C PRO A 1001 -39.77 -23.33 1.58
N ASP A 1002 -38.65 -22.61 1.48
CA ASP A 1002 -38.15 -22.06 0.22
C ASP A 1002 -37.72 -23.18 -0.75
N LEU A 1003 -37.09 -24.24 -0.24
CA LEU A 1003 -36.73 -25.42 -1.03
C LEU A 1003 -37.95 -26.22 -1.50
N VAL A 1004 -38.98 -26.37 -0.67
CA VAL A 1004 -40.23 -27.04 -1.05
C VAL A 1004 -40.97 -26.23 -2.12
N ALA A 1005 -41.03 -24.90 -1.97
CA ALA A 1005 -41.64 -24.03 -2.98
C ALA A 1005 -40.88 -24.10 -4.31
N LEU A 1006 -39.55 -24.14 -4.27
CA LEU A 1006 -38.72 -24.31 -5.47
C LEU A 1006 -38.91 -25.70 -6.10
N ALA A 1007 -38.92 -26.76 -5.29
CA ALA A 1007 -39.15 -28.13 -5.74
C ALA A 1007 -40.52 -28.27 -6.41
N GLY A 1008 -41.58 -27.69 -5.82
CA GLY A 1008 -42.91 -27.67 -6.41
C GLY A 1008 -42.98 -26.90 -7.73
N LEU A 1009 -42.24 -25.79 -7.88
CA LEU A 1009 -42.15 -25.05 -9.14
C LEU A 1009 -41.47 -25.86 -10.25
N VAL A 1010 -40.50 -26.70 -9.91
CA VAL A 1010 -39.70 -27.47 -10.88
C VAL A 1010 -40.10 -28.94 -11.01
N ALA A 1011 -41.10 -29.42 -10.25
CA ALA A 1011 -41.49 -30.83 -10.12
C ALA A 1011 -41.50 -31.57 -11.47
N ASP A 1012 -42.28 -31.08 -12.44
CA ASP A 1012 -42.42 -31.64 -13.78
C ASP A 1012 -41.56 -30.92 -14.85
N ARG A 1013 -40.53 -30.19 -14.42
CA ARG A 1013 -39.69 -29.34 -15.28
C ARG A 1013 -38.20 -29.61 -15.07
N PRO A 1014 -37.66 -30.75 -15.55
CA PRO A 1014 -36.24 -31.11 -15.42
C PRO A 1014 -35.25 -30.01 -15.84
N VAL A 1015 -35.53 -29.30 -16.93
CA VAL A 1015 -34.69 -28.18 -17.41
C VAL A 1015 -34.67 -27.01 -16.41
N ALA A 1016 -35.79 -26.72 -15.74
CA ALA A 1016 -35.86 -25.68 -14.71
C ALA A 1016 -35.09 -26.10 -13.44
N ALA A 1017 -35.15 -27.38 -13.07
CA ALA A 1017 -34.37 -27.93 -11.96
C ALA A 1017 -32.85 -27.85 -12.20
N LEU A 1018 -32.40 -28.25 -13.40
CA LEU A 1018 -30.99 -28.14 -13.81
C LEU A 1018 -30.51 -26.69 -13.85
N ALA A 1019 -31.39 -25.76 -14.23
CA ALA A 1019 -31.09 -24.33 -14.20
C ALA A 1019 -30.97 -23.78 -12.76
N ALA A 1020 -31.82 -24.26 -11.84
CA ALA A 1020 -31.87 -23.82 -10.45
C ALA A 1020 -30.70 -24.32 -9.60
N GLY A 1021 -30.31 -25.59 -9.75
CA GLY A 1021 -29.29 -26.26 -8.91
C GLY A 1021 -28.00 -25.46 -8.69
N PRO A 1022 -27.32 -24.96 -9.74
CA PRO A 1022 -26.10 -24.17 -9.61
C PRO A 1022 -26.26 -22.82 -8.89
N GLY A 1023 -27.49 -22.33 -8.74
CA GLY A 1023 -27.80 -21.07 -8.07
C GLY A 1023 -27.86 -21.19 -6.54
N ILE A 1024 -27.95 -22.41 -6.00
CA ILE A 1024 -28.03 -22.64 -4.55
C ILE A 1024 -26.63 -22.62 -3.96
N ASP A 1025 -26.34 -21.57 -3.19
CA ASP A 1025 -25.07 -21.42 -2.46
C ASP A 1025 -25.19 -22.10 -1.09
N THR A 1026 -24.63 -23.30 -1.00
CA THR A 1026 -24.63 -24.12 0.22
C THR A 1026 -23.48 -23.78 1.19
N THR A 1027 -22.70 -22.74 0.90
CA THR A 1027 -21.55 -22.35 1.72
C THR A 1027 -22.01 -21.97 3.13
N GLY A 1028 -21.47 -22.67 4.13
CA GLY A 1028 -21.76 -22.39 5.54
C GLY A 1028 -23.11 -22.93 6.04
N TRP A 1029 -23.78 -23.79 5.27
CA TRP A 1029 -24.95 -24.51 5.77
C TRP A 1029 -24.54 -25.55 6.83
N GLU A 1030 -25.33 -25.66 7.90
CA GLU A 1030 -25.16 -26.76 8.84
C GLU A 1030 -25.60 -28.07 8.17
N PRO A 1031 -24.84 -29.18 8.34
CA PRO A 1031 -25.18 -30.46 7.72
C PRO A 1031 -26.59 -30.96 8.05
N ALA A 1032 -27.11 -30.67 9.24
CA ALA A 1032 -28.46 -31.07 9.65
C ALA A 1032 -29.56 -30.29 8.90
N ASP A 1033 -29.39 -28.98 8.73
CA ASP A 1033 -30.34 -28.13 8.02
C ASP A 1033 -30.35 -28.47 6.53
N ALA A 1034 -29.16 -28.67 5.95
CA ALA A 1034 -29.00 -29.12 4.58
C ALA A 1034 -29.67 -30.48 4.33
N ALA A 1035 -29.50 -31.42 5.26
CA ALA A 1035 -30.11 -32.74 5.20
C ALA A 1035 -31.64 -32.66 5.22
N ALA A 1036 -32.23 -31.85 6.11
CA ALA A 1036 -33.68 -31.62 6.15
C ALA A 1036 -34.20 -30.98 4.85
N GLY A 1037 -33.44 -30.04 4.27
CA GLY A 1037 -33.77 -29.43 2.99
C GLY A 1037 -33.74 -30.41 1.82
N VAL A 1038 -32.73 -31.30 1.77
CA VAL A 1038 -32.65 -32.38 0.77
C VAL A 1038 -33.84 -33.34 0.90
N ASP A 1039 -34.15 -33.78 2.12
CA ASP A 1039 -35.25 -34.72 2.36
C ASP A 1039 -36.59 -34.10 1.96
N ALA A 1040 -36.81 -32.82 2.29
CA ALA A 1040 -38.02 -32.10 1.93
C ALA A 1040 -38.16 -31.88 0.41
N ALA A 1041 -37.06 -31.58 -0.29
CA ALA A 1041 -37.06 -31.45 -1.74
C ALA A 1041 -37.30 -32.81 -2.43
N ALA A 1042 -36.70 -33.89 -1.92
CA ALA A 1042 -36.86 -35.25 -2.45
C ALA A 1042 -38.26 -35.85 -2.20
N ALA A 1043 -39.00 -35.33 -1.22
CA ALA A 1043 -40.37 -35.76 -0.92
C ALA A 1043 -41.42 -35.15 -1.86
N VAL A 1044 -41.07 -34.16 -2.68
CA VAL A 1044 -41.94 -33.62 -3.72
C VAL A 1044 -41.89 -34.53 -4.94
N ASP A 1045 -43.05 -35.01 -5.40
CA ASP A 1045 -43.14 -35.87 -6.58
C ASP A 1045 -42.72 -35.12 -7.84
N GLY A 1046 -41.91 -35.78 -8.68
CA GLY A 1046 -41.54 -35.29 -10.01
C GLY A 1046 -40.03 -35.33 -10.29
N PRO A 1047 -39.61 -35.59 -11.54
CA PRO A 1047 -38.19 -35.74 -11.89
C PRO A 1047 -37.35 -34.47 -11.63
N GLY A 1048 -37.95 -33.28 -11.75
CA GLY A 1048 -37.23 -32.03 -11.46
C GLY A 1048 -36.96 -31.82 -9.97
N ALA A 1049 -37.86 -32.25 -9.09
CA ALA A 1049 -37.62 -32.21 -7.64
C ALA A 1049 -36.49 -33.16 -7.23
N GLY A 1050 -36.46 -34.37 -7.81
CA GLY A 1050 -35.35 -35.32 -7.64
C GLY A 1050 -34.00 -34.77 -8.12
N LEU A 1051 -33.94 -34.13 -9.29
CA LEU A 1051 -32.72 -33.50 -9.81
C LEU A 1051 -32.23 -32.35 -8.91
N LEU A 1052 -33.14 -31.58 -8.32
CA LEU A 1052 -32.80 -30.54 -7.34
C LEU A 1052 -32.17 -31.14 -6.07
N ALA A 1053 -32.72 -32.24 -5.57
CA ALA A 1053 -32.17 -32.96 -4.42
C ALA A 1053 -30.77 -33.53 -4.71
N VAL A 1054 -30.52 -34.06 -5.92
CA VAL A 1054 -29.18 -34.49 -6.36
C VAL A 1054 -28.17 -33.34 -6.33
N ALA A 1055 -28.55 -32.16 -6.84
CA ALA A 1055 -27.67 -30.99 -6.84
C ALA A 1055 -27.26 -30.56 -5.42
N LEU A 1056 -28.22 -30.58 -4.48
CA LEU A 1056 -27.96 -30.26 -3.07
C LEU A 1056 -27.02 -31.29 -2.40
N VAL A 1057 -27.24 -32.58 -2.63
CA VAL A 1057 -26.37 -33.65 -2.10
C VAL A 1057 -24.95 -33.54 -2.67
N ALA A 1058 -24.81 -33.27 -3.97
CA ALA A 1058 -23.52 -33.08 -4.61
C ALA A 1058 -22.76 -31.85 -4.06
N ALA A 1059 -23.48 -30.78 -3.72
CA ALA A 1059 -22.89 -29.55 -3.19
C ALA A 1059 -22.44 -29.68 -1.72
N VAL A 1060 -23.21 -30.38 -0.86
CA VAL A 1060 -22.96 -30.45 0.59
C VAL A 1060 -22.14 -31.69 0.99
N GLY A 1061 -22.33 -32.81 0.30
CA GLY A 1061 -21.69 -34.10 0.59
C GLY A 1061 -20.17 -34.00 0.83
N PRO A 1062 -19.38 -33.36 -0.07
CA PRO A 1062 -17.93 -33.25 0.08
C PRO A 1062 -17.45 -32.56 1.37
N ALA A 1063 -18.18 -31.54 1.85
CA ALA A 1063 -17.83 -30.81 3.07
C ALA A 1063 -17.95 -31.71 4.32
N THR A 1064 -18.90 -32.65 4.30
CA THR A 1064 -19.14 -33.61 5.39
C THR A 1064 -18.18 -34.80 5.39
N GLY A 1065 -17.38 -34.95 4.33
CA GLY A 1065 -16.55 -36.15 4.13
C GLY A 1065 -17.38 -37.39 3.77
N TRP A 1066 -18.58 -37.20 3.22
CA TRP A 1066 -19.51 -38.28 2.89
C TRP A 1066 -19.90 -39.16 4.09
N ALA A 1067 -20.26 -38.53 5.21
CA ALA A 1067 -20.78 -39.25 6.38
C ALA A 1067 -21.98 -40.14 6.00
N ALA A 1068 -22.19 -41.25 6.71
CA ALA A 1068 -23.18 -42.28 6.37
C ALA A 1068 -24.61 -41.76 6.07
N GLY A 1069 -25.04 -40.70 6.74
CA GLY A 1069 -26.32 -40.05 6.47
C GLY A 1069 -26.44 -39.43 5.07
N TRP A 1070 -25.34 -38.93 4.50
CA TRP A 1070 -25.27 -38.36 3.16
C TRP A 1070 -25.15 -39.44 2.09
N LEU A 1071 -24.41 -40.52 2.37
CA LEU A 1071 -24.35 -41.70 1.49
C LEU A 1071 -25.75 -42.31 1.31
N ARG A 1072 -26.50 -42.51 2.40
CA ARG A 1072 -27.89 -43.02 2.31
C ARG A 1072 -28.80 -42.15 1.45
N ARG A 1073 -28.67 -40.82 1.55
CA ARG A 1073 -29.43 -39.87 0.70
C ARG A 1073 -29.03 -40.00 -0.77
N LEU A 1074 -27.73 -40.10 -1.05
CA LEU A 1074 -27.24 -40.30 -2.40
C LEU A 1074 -27.71 -41.64 -2.99
N ASP A 1075 -27.66 -42.72 -2.20
CA ASP A 1075 -28.11 -44.05 -2.63
C ASP A 1075 -29.62 -44.11 -2.89
N ALA A 1076 -30.42 -43.42 -2.06
CA ALA A 1076 -31.86 -43.27 -2.33
C ALA A 1076 -32.11 -42.54 -3.66
N LEU A 1077 -31.34 -41.49 -3.98
CA LEU A 1077 -31.44 -40.78 -5.26
C LEU A 1077 -30.91 -41.59 -6.44
N ARG A 1078 -29.92 -42.47 -6.25
CA ARG A 1078 -29.45 -43.41 -7.28
C ARG A 1078 -30.50 -44.48 -7.62
N ALA A 1079 -31.31 -44.86 -6.64
CA ALA A 1079 -32.43 -45.80 -6.78
C ALA A 1079 -33.77 -45.11 -7.15
N HIS A 1080 -33.73 -43.83 -7.53
CA HIS A 1080 -34.93 -43.07 -7.86
C HIS A 1080 -35.68 -43.69 -9.07
N PRO A 1081 -37.03 -43.70 -9.08
CA PRO A 1081 -37.80 -44.35 -10.15
C PRO A 1081 -37.63 -43.69 -11.53
N ASP A 1082 -37.31 -42.39 -11.55
CA ASP A 1082 -36.97 -41.68 -12.78
C ASP A 1082 -35.48 -41.91 -13.17
N PRO A 1083 -35.20 -42.38 -14.40
CA PRO A 1083 -33.84 -42.74 -14.82
C PRO A 1083 -32.89 -41.54 -14.93
N ASP A 1084 -33.37 -40.32 -15.21
CA ASP A 1084 -32.51 -39.14 -15.34
C ASP A 1084 -32.00 -38.68 -13.97
N VAL A 1085 -32.85 -38.80 -12.93
CA VAL A 1085 -32.45 -38.55 -11.53
C VAL A 1085 -31.40 -39.57 -11.09
N GLY A 1086 -31.65 -40.86 -11.34
CA GLY A 1086 -30.70 -41.93 -11.03
C GLY A 1086 -29.35 -41.75 -11.75
N ALA A 1087 -29.37 -41.39 -13.04
CA ALA A 1087 -28.16 -41.10 -13.81
C ALA A 1087 -27.38 -39.90 -13.24
N ALA A 1088 -28.06 -38.81 -12.89
CA ALA A 1088 -27.42 -37.64 -12.28
C ALA A 1088 -26.79 -37.98 -10.92
N ALA A 1089 -27.49 -38.74 -10.07
CA ALA A 1089 -26.97 -39.20 -8.77
C ALA A 1089 -25.76 -40.13 -8.91
N ASN A 1090 -25.73 -40.99 -9.93
CA ASN A 1090 -24.58 -41.85 -10.22
C ASN A 1090 -23.35 -41.06 -10.70
N GLY A 1091 -23.53 -39.87 -11.27
CA GLY A 1091 -22.43 -38.96 -11.62
C GLY A 1091 -21.72 -38.34 -10.41
N VAL A 1092 -22.26 -38.46 -9.19
CA VAL A 1092 -21.67 -37.91 -7.97
C VAL A 1092 -20.69 -38.92 -7.36
N VAL A 1093 -19.40 -38.57 -7.41
CA VAL A 1093 -18.28 -39.39 -6.91
C VAL A 1093 -17.97 -39.05 -5.45
N THR A 1094 -17.92 -40.08 -4.60
CA THR A 1094 -17.72 -39.92 -3.16
C THR A 1094 -16.29 -40.22 -2.69
N ALA A 1095 -15.55 -41.00 -3.47
CA ALA A 1095 -14.14 -41.31 -3.27
C ALA A 1095 -13.43 -41.46 -4.63
N PRO A 1096 -12.17 -41.00 -4.77
CA PRO A 1096 -11.39 -41.24 -5.98
C PRO A 1096 -10.96 -42.72 -6.08
N GLU A 1097 -10.83 -43.22 -7.30
CA GLU A 1097 -10.23 -44.53 -7.62
C GLU A 1097 -8.70 -44.47 -7.61
#